data_AF-A0A2E7CZ27-F1
#
_entry.id   AF-A0A2E7CZ27-F1
#
_cell.length_a   1.000
_cell.length_b   1.000
_cell.length_c   1.000
_cell.angle_alpha   90.00
_cell.angle_beta   90.00
_cell.angle_gamma   90.00
#
_symmetry.space_group_name_H-M   'P 1'
#
loop_
_entity.id
_entity.type
_entity.pdbx_description
1 polymer ?
#
loop_
_entity_poly.entity_id
_entity_poly.type
_entity_poly.pdbx_seq_one_letter_code
_entity_poly.pdbx_strand_id
1 'polypeptide(L)'
;MNQQLEILPARDRPTADEERFLKPGGWWHRDGDRIICDLCPRACAMKEGDRGFCFVRQNLNNEMMLTTFGRSTGFCIDPIEKKPLNHFYPGTSVLSFGTAGCNLGCKFCQNWDISKSREVEKLSELAMPDDIARAAKSLGCHSVAYTYNDPVVWAEYAIETAKSCREAGVKNVAVTAGYITPEARGPFYEFIDAANVDLKAFTEEFYYKITLSHLEPILETLIWLKRETDIWFEITNLIIPDANDDPGELRKMCDWVLENVGDDVPVHFSAFHPDFRMRDRGNTPHETLITARDIALNTGIKHVYVGNVNDLARQSTYCSNCKQLVIERDWYQLGRYGLKGNRCVHCEHEMPGRFLARPGAWGRKRQRVDMRQFNGSLSGNNMTQQGQQADNTADAIAQALQFLNQKPSAPAPKAVPTQTAAANKEARPMATATAAPPTSIELTSDQESLIRKAAADYIGAATLDRRATPPDLSSIANAPVSGVFTSLKRKGRLRSCCGSFGQTMPLQKCLAEAAHRTATNDPRFPRISPSEVPHLDMEVWLLFAPEKINERGEDRINAVQVGTHGLQLIKGQNRGLLLPGVPVDAGWDTEQFLQQVCIKAGVPPTSWKDDDTTIFRFAGKAIRGGLVDGDGKFPLAPPLYVDSDMRALEQYCRDTIAAVIRGSTPMYYCPNVSDSNVNGAAVVVTPPGSSRDINLSRLNLKQQMPLQSTLFSLCSDLAATLRRRGMMSGKFDLEISIMYDSAMHGTVAEPDLNGLESRCVLVIEHNKTGWLFDRSLSSEQLVEEAAELTQVADPNFSALYSMAIQSSGNRLAGSSVPKAVRGESERSPGVAGKFYPGTDAEINAELDRMLAGDAPVEPCKAAMVPHAGWRFSGQLAADVLKRIKFPKSVICIGPKHTPNGVEWSVAPHHVWKLPGGNVDSDYALAKQLSDSIPGLQMDAAAHQQEHGIEVELPIIHRLSPETKVVGLALGGGNLDRCEQAADALAEVIKEMDEPPLLLISSDMNHYANDEETRRLDALALKELDRLDPDALFNVCSSNHISMCGMIPAVIVLKTLKKLNRLHQSRTVGYATSADVTGDTNRVVGYAGRIFQ
;
A
#
# COMPACT_ATOMS: atom_id res chain seq x y z
N MET A 1 6.93 -0.54 -71.09
CA MET A 1 7.39 -1.88 -70.67
C MET A 1 7.15 -1.96 -69.16
N ASN A 2 6.30 -2.89 -68.75
CA ASN A 2 5.74 -3.06 -67.40
C ASN A 2 6.79 -3.44 -66.35
N GLN A 3 6.70 -2.88 -65.13
CA GLN A 3 6.90 -3.66 -63.88
C GLN A 3 6.42 -2.92 -62.61
N GLN A 4 5.41 -3.54 -61.99
CA GLN A 4 5.12 -3.68 -60.55
C GLN A 4 4.94 -2.43 -59.66
N LEU A 5 3.67 -2.07 -59.47
CA LEU A 5 3.12 -1.56 -58.22
C LEU A 5 3.23 -2.67 -57.15
N GLU A 6 4.04 -2.46 -56.11
CA GLU A 6 3.98 -3.26 -54.90
C GLU A 6 2.84 -2.76 -54.00
N ILE A 7 1.91 -3.68 -53.80
CA ILE A 7 0.72 -3.61 -52.97
C ILE A 7 1.17 -3.68 -51.50
N LEU A 8 0.72 -2.73 -50.67
CA LEU A 8 0.77 -2.83 -49.20
C LEU A 8 0.26 -4.22 -48.77
N PRO A 9 0.90 -4.93 -47.83
CA PRO A 9 0.48 -6.27 -47.46
C PRO A 9 -0.97 -6.28 -46.97
N ALA A 10 -1.78 -7.12 -47.62
CA ALA A 10 -3.21 -7.29 -47.40
C ALA A 10 -3.54 -8.02 -46.08
N ARG A 11 -3.19 -7.41 -44.93
CA ARG A 11 -3.61 -7.89 -43.60
C ARG A 11 -4.36 -6.88 -42.73
N ASP A 12 -4.57 -5.64 -43.18
CA ASP A 12 -5.30 -4.62 -42.42
C ASP A 12 -6.66 -4.21 -43.02
N ARG A 13 -7.21 -4.98 -43.97
CA ARG A 13 -8.62 -4.84 -44.36
C ARG A 13 -9.45 -5.91 -43.66
N PRO A 14 -10.52 -5.54 -42.93
CA PRO A 14 -11.46 -6.50 -42.39
C PRO A 14 -11.96 -7.42 -43.50
N THR A 15 -12.00 -8.71 -43.25
CA THR A 15 -12.71 -9.68 -44.10
C THR A 15 -14.20 -9.33 -44.18
N ALA A 16 -14.92 -9.82 -45.20
CA ALA A 16 -16.36 -9.55 -45.35
C ALA A 16 -17.20 -9.97 -44.12
N ASP A 17 -16.73 -10.95 -43.34
CA ASP A 17 -17.33 -11.35 -42.06
C ASP A 17 -16.96 -10.41 -40.89
N GLU A 18 -15.82 -9.72 -40.95
CA GLU A 18 -15.39 -8.74 -39.94
C GLU A 18 -16.05 -7.37 -40.12
N GLU A 19 -16.39 -6.97 -41.34
CA GLU A 19 -17.15 -5.73 -41.63
C GLU A 19 -18.51 -5.71 -40.89
N ARG A 20 -19.13 -6.87 -40.66
CA ARG A 20 -20.42 -7.00 -39.96
C ARG A 20 -20.36 -6.59 -38.47
N PHE A 21 -19.20 -6.69 -37.84
CA PHE A 21 -19.00 -6.39 -36.41
C PHE A 21 -18.34 -5.02 -36.17
N LEU A 22 -18.12 -4.27 -37.25
CA LEU A 22 -17.74 -2.86 -37.22
C LEU A 22 -19.00 -2.01 -37.31
N LYS A 23 -19.18 -1.11 -36.34
CA LYS A 23 -20.30 -0.17 -36.34
C LYS A 23 -19.77 1.26 -36.43
N PRO A 24 -20.28 2.11 -37.36
CA PRO A 24 -19.95 3.53 -37.36
C PRO A 24 -20.28 4.17 -36.02
N GLY A 25 -19.32 4.90 -35.46
CA GLY A 25 -19.45 5.61 -34.19
C GLY A 25 -20.28 6.88 -34.36
N GLY A 26 -21.20 7.12 -33.42
CA GLY A 26 -22.15 8.24 -33.52
C GLY A 26 -21.64 9.61 -33.06
N TRP A 27 -20.54 9.66 -32.29
CA TRP A 27 -20.08 10.87 -31.62
C TRP A 27 -18.60 11.16 -31.90
N TRP A 28 -18.37 11.98 -32.91
CA TRP A 28 -17.05 12.48 -33.28
C TRP A 28 -17.14 13.64 -34.27
N HIS A 29 -16.07 14.43 -34.34
CA HIS A 29 -15.86 15.43 -35.38
C HIS A 29 -14.44 15.36 -35.92
N ARG A 30 -14.18 16.05 -37.04
CA ARG A 30 -12.84 16.19 -37.60
C ARG A 30 -12.18 17.46 -37.09
N ASP A 31 -10.90 17.34 -36.75
CA ASP A 31 -10.01 18.46 -36.43
C ASP A 31 -8.67 18.25 -37.14
N GLY A 32 -8.46 18.96 -38.26
CA GLY A 32 -7.29 18.79 -39.11
C GLY A 32 -7.15 17.40 -39.71
N ASP A 33 -6.02 16.74 -39.44
CA ASP A 33 -5.71 15.36 -39.86
C ASP A 33 -6.20 14.29 -38.87
N ARG A 34 -7.01 14.68 -37.87
CA ARG A 34 -7.47 13.81 -36.79
C ARG A 34 -9.00 13.80 -36.70
N ILE A 35 -9.51 12.72 -36.10
CA ILE A 35 -10.86 12.70 -35.55
C ILE A 35 -10.80 12.84 -34.03
N ILE A 36 -11.76 13.57 -33.46
CA ILE A 36 -11.93 13.72 -32.02
C ILE A 36 -13.16 12.94 -31.58
N CYS A 37 -13.03 12.08 -30.58
CA CYS A 37 -14.17 11.32 -30.04
C CYS A 37 -14.97 12.16 -29.03
N ASP A 38 -16.24 12.42 -29.33
CA ASP A 38 -17.12 13.26 -28.51
C ASP A 38 -18.05 12.46 -27.59
N LEU A 39 -17.87 11.14 -27.50
CA LEU A 39 -18.74 10.26 -26.70
C LEU A 39 -18.55 10.47 -25.19
N CYS A 40 -17.31 10.56 -24.74
CA CYS A 40 -16.98 10.67 -23.32
C CYS A 40 -15.99 11.82 -23.11
N PRO A 41 -15.88 12.36 -21.88
CA PRO A 41 -15.05 13.55 -21.61
C PRO A 41 -13.54 13.37 -21.87
N ARG A 42 -13.08 12.22 -22.36
CA ARG A 42 -11.67 12.01 -22.74
C ARG A 42 -11.26 12.72 -24.03
N ALA A 43 -12.21 13.06 -24.91
CA ALA A 43 -11.93 13.76 -26.18
C ALA A 43 -10.73 13.19 -26.95
N CYS A 44 -10.68 11.87 -27.13
CA CYS A 44 -9.51 11.20 -27.73
C CYS A 44 -9.30 11.69 -29.17
N ALA A 45 -8.12 12.27 -29.43
CA ALA A 45 -7.70 12.70 -30.77
C ALA A 45 -6.92 11.58 -31.49
N MET A 46 -7.40 11.14 -32.65
CA MET A 46 -6.94 9.94 -33.33
C MET A 46 -6.66 10.17 -34.82
N LYS A 47 -5.49 9.73 -35.30
CA LYS A 47 -5.17 9.63 -36.73
C LYS A 47 -5.69 8.33 -37.32
N GLU A 48 -5.66 8.20 -38.65
CA GLU A 48 -6.02 6.96 -39.32
C GLU A 48 -5.28 5.76 -38.72
N GLY A 49 -6.03 4.71 -38.35
CA GLY A 49 -5.52 3.50 -37.69
C GLY A 49 -5.45 3.56 -36.17
N ASP A 50 -5.46 4.75 -35.56
CA ASP A 50 -5.35 4.91 -34.10
C ASP A 50 -6.61 4.41 -33.36
N ARG A 51 -6.40 3.96 -32.12
CA ARG A 51 -7.48 3.57 -31.20
C ARG A 51 -7.57 4.54 -30.03
N GLY A 52 -8.79 4.78 -29.56
CA GLY A 52 -9.06 5.60 -28.39
C GLY A 52 -8.57 4.93 -27.12
N PHE A 53 -8.63 5.65 -25.99
CA PHE A 53 -8.19 5.10 -24.70
C PHE A 53 -8.91 3.82 -24.30
N CYS A 54 -10.18 3.68 -24.69
CA CYS A 54 -10.97 2.48 -24.43
C CYS A 54 -10.57 1.28 -25.31
N PHE A 55 -9.72 1.48 -26.32
CA PHE A 55 -9.22 0.53 -27.30
C PHE A 55 -10.28 -0.09 -28.25
N VAL A 56 -11.57 0.12 -27.99
CA VAL A 56 -12.67 -0.42 -28.81
C VAL A 56 -13.23 0.58 -29.83
N ARG A 57 -12.79 1.84 -29.75
CA ARG A 57 -13.07 2.85 -30.77
C ARG A 57 -11.81 3.10 -31.57
N GLN A 58 -11.91 2.98 -32.89
CA GLN A 58 -10.79 3.09 -33.82
C GLN A 58 -11.13 4.08 -34.93
N ASN A 59 -10.16 4.89 -35.35
CA ASN A 59 -10.27 5.66 -36.57
C ASN A 59 -9.93 4.76 -37.77
N LEU A 60 -10.93 4.47 -38.61
CA LEU A 60 -10.76 3.70 -39.84
C LEU A 60 -11.40 4.48 -41.00
N ASN A 61 -10.67 4.65 -42.09
CA ASN A 61 -11.06 5.44 -43.26
C ASN A 61 -11.47 6.89 -42.91
N ASN A 62 -10.82 7.49 -41.92
CA ASN A 62 -11.12 8.81 -41.35
C ASN A 62 -12.55 8.93 -40.79
N GLU A 63 -13.08 7.82 -40.28
CA GLU A 63 -14.34 7.72 -39.56
C GLU A 63 -14.15 6.96 -38.25
N MET A 64 -14.94 7.31 -37.24
CA MET A 64 -14.95 6.58 -35.97
C MET A 64 -15.66 5.24 -36.17
N MET A 65 -15.02 4.13 -35.77
CA MET A 65 -15.60 2.79 -35.79
C MET A 65 -15.56 2.16 -34.40
N LEU A 66 -16.67 1.54 -33.98
CA LEU A 66 -16.75 0.64 -32.83
C LEU A 66 -16.40 -0.78 -33.27
N THR A 67 -15.37 -1.38 -32.65
CA THR A 67 -14.82 -2.68 -33.04
C THR A 67 -15.35 -3.87 -32.24
N THR A 68 -16.32 -3.63 -31.36
CA THR A 68 -16.89 -4.62 -30.43
C THR A 68 -18.38 -4.85 -30.63
N PHE A 69 -18.97 -4.30 -31.70
CA PHE A 69 -20.40 -4.45 -31.97
C PHE A 69 -20.74 -5.94 -32.19
N GLY A 70 -21.74 -6.45 -31.48
CA GLY A 70 -22.13 -7.87 -31.56
C GLY A 70 -21.16 -8.86 -30.90
N ARG A 71 -20.18 -8.38 -30.13
CA ARG A 71 -19.15 -9.20 -29.44
C ARG A 71 -19.19 -8.94 -27.95
N SER A 72 -19.25 -9.99 -27.13
CA SER A 72 -19.26 -9.88 -25.66
C SER A 72 -18.30 -10.86 -25.00
N THR A 73 -17.71 -10.47 -23.89
CA THR A 73 -16.84 -11.32 -23.07
C THR A 73 -17.58 -12.40 -22.27
N GLY A 74 -18.91 -12.49 -22.41
CA GLY A 74 -19.74 -13.59 -21.91
C GLY A 74 -21.10 -13.14 -21.40
N PHE A 75 -22.02 -14.09 -21.28
CA PHE A 75 -23.41 -13.86 -20.88
C PHE A 75 -23.78 -14.66 -19.63
N CYS A 76 -24.41 -13.99 -18.65
CA CYS A 76 -24.80 -14.64 -17.40
C CYS A 76 -26.07 -14.04 -16.82
N ILE A 77 -27.00 -14.88 -16.39
CA ILE A 77 -28.16 -14.47 -15.60
C ILE A 77 -27.78 -14.45 -14.12
N ASP A 78 -27.98 -13.30 -13.51
CA ASP A 78 -27.72 -13.00 -12.09
C ASP A 78 -29.00 -12.42 -11.45
N PRO A 79 -29.08 -12.35 -10.10
CA PRO A 79 -30.09 -11.54 -9.42
C PRO A 79 -29.85 -10.04 -9.66
N ILE A 80 -30.94 -9.25 -9.71
CA ILE A 80 -30.85 -7.79 -9.88
C ILE A 80 -30.05 -7.11 -8.77
N GLU A 81 -30.07 -7.64 -7.54
CA GLU A 81 -29.30 -7.14 -6.40
C GLU A 81 -27.78 -7.13 -6.65
N LYS A 82 -27.28 -7.99 -7.55
CA LYS A 82 -25.86 -8.01 -7.95
C LYS A 82 -25.49 -6.83 -8.85
N LYS A 83 -26.47 -6.15 -9.44
CA LYS A 83 -26.33 -4.87 -10.16
C LYS A 83 -26.91 -3.81 -9.23
N PRO A 84 -26.17 -3.34 -8.20
CA PRO A 84 -26.68 -2.78 -6.94
C PRO A 84 -27.93 -1.87 -7.07
N LEU A 85 -29.08 -2.52 -7.21
CA LEU A 85 -30.36 -1.93 -7.54
C LEU A 85 -31.39 -2.58 -6.61
N ASN A 86 -31.37 -2.16 -5.36
CA ASN A 86 -32.22 -2.74 -4.32
C ASN A 86 -33.68 -2.30 -4.45
N HIS A 87 -33.95 -1.24 -5.21
CA HIS A 87 -35.27 -0.64 -5.38
C HIS A 87 -35.77 -0.74 -6.83
N PHE A 88 -35.17 -1.60 -7.67
CA PHE A 88 -35.62 -1.90 -9.02
C PHE A 88 -35.95 -3.39 -9.17
N TYR A 89 -37.23 -3.71 -9.10
CA TYR A 89 -37.80 -5.05 -9.21
C TYR A 89 -37.04 -6.13 -8.40
N PRO A 90 -36.98 -6.02 -7.06
CA PRO A 90 -36.17 -6.91 -6.22
C PRO A 90 -36.49 -8.40 -6.40
N GLY A 91 -35.45 -9.23 -6.41
CA GLY A 91 -35.50 -10.69 -6.54
C GLY A 91 -35.67 -11.20 -7.97
N THR A 92 -35.74 -10.31 -8.97
CA THR A 92 -35.86 -10.69 -10.38
C THR A 92 -34.53 -11.06 -11.01
N SER A 93 -34.59 -11.78 -12.14
CA SER A 93 -33.43 -12.19 -12.94
C SER A 93 -33.03 -11.10 -13.94
N VAL A 94 -31.71 -10.91 -14.09
CA VAL A 94 -31.11 -9.99 -15.06
C VAL A 94 -30.05 -10.68 -15.92
N LEU A 95 -30.21 -10.66 -17.24
CA LEU A 95 -29.20 -11.15 -18.18
C LEU A 95 -28.09 -10.10 -18.33
N SER A 96 -26.88 -10.42 -17.89
CA SER A 96 -25.75 -9.50 -17.79
C SER A 96 -24.67 -9.81 -18.83
N PHE A 97 -24.19 -8.78 -19.52
CA PHE A 97 -23.09 -8.89 -20.47
C PHE A 97 -22.27 -7.59 -20.56
N GLY A 98 -21.07 -7.71 -21.12
CA GLY A 98 -20.14 -6.59 -21.33
C GLY A 98 -19.21 -6.83 -22.52
N THR A 99 -18.47 -5.80 -22.91
CA THR A 99 -17.46 -5.88 -23.98
C THR A 99 -16.05 -5.65 -23.41
N ALA A 100 -15.03 -5.59 -24.26
CA ALA A 100 -13.69 -5.20 -23.83
C ALA A 100 -13.56 -3.69 -23.63
N GLY A 101 -12.53 -3.26 -22.89
CA GLY A 101 -12.17 -1.85 -22.77
C GLY A 101 -13.00 -1.04 -21.77
N CYS A 102 -12.59 0.19 -21.48
CA CYS A 102 -13.28 1.11 -20.56
C CYS A 102 -12.79 2.56 -20.77
N ASN A 103 -13.62 3.57 -20.46
CA ASN A 103 -13.25 4.99 -20.51
C ASN A 103 -12.51 5.47 -19.25
N LEU A 104 -12.51 4.67 -18.17
CA LEU A 104 -11.74 4.94 -16.95
C LEU A 104 -10.53 4.00 -16.82
N GLY A 105 -9.44 4.53 -16.27
CA GLY A 105 -8.18 3.86 -15.96
C GLY A 105 -8.05 3.34 -14.52
N CYS A 106 -9.15 2.89 -13.89
CA CYS A 106 -9.17 2.50 -12.47
C CYS A 106 -8.07 1.48 -12.10
N LYS A 107 -7.20 1.83 -11.16
CA LYS A 107 -6.14 0.95 -10.63
C LYS A 107 -6.67 -0.23 -9.80
N PHE A 108 -7.89 -0.10 -9.26
CA PHE A 108 -8.56 -1.07 -8.40
C PHE A 108 -9.63 -1.92 -9.12
N CYS A 109 -9.62 -1.95 -10.45
CA CYS A 109 -10.73 -2.57 -11.19
C CYS A 109 -10.86 -4.07 -10.88
N GLN A 110 -12.02 -4.50 -10.36
CA GLN A 110 -12.32 -5.90 -10.03
C GLN A 110 -12.67 -6.75 -11.27
N ASN A 111 -13.02 -6.09 -12.39
CA ASN A 111 -13.25 -6.72 -13.70
C ASN A 111 -12.13 -6.33 -14.68
N TRP A 112 -10.88 -6.27 -14.21
CA TRP A 112 -9.74 -5.79 -15.02
C TRP A 112 -9.43 -6.70 -16.21
N ASP A 113 -9.65 -7.99 -16.06
CA ASP A 113 -9.51 -9.02 -17.09
C ASP A 113 -10.39 -8.73 -18.32
N ILE A 114 -11.55 -8.09 -18.13
CA ILE A 114 -12.46 -7.66 -19.21
C ILE A 114 -12.17 -6.21 -19.62
N SER A 115 -12.13 -5.30 -18.65
CA SER A 115 -12.05 -3.85 -18.90
C SER A 115 -10.66 -3.35 -19.36
N LYS A 116 -9.61 -4.17 -19.20
CA LYS A 116 -8.23 -3.88 -19.64
C LYS A 116 -7.71 -4.84 -20.71
N SER A 117 -8.51 -5.83 -21.11
CA SER A 117 -8.12 -6.76 -22.18
C SER A 117 -8.18 -6.09 -23.57
N ARG A 118 -7.17 -6.40 -24.38
CA ARG A 118 -7.09 -6.06 -25.81
C ARG A 118 -7.38 -7.26 -26.73
N GLU A 119 -7.58 -8.45 -26.17
CA GLU A 119 -7.84 -9.68 -26.92
C GLU A 119 -9.35 -9.92 -27.10
N VAL A 120 -10.02 -9.04 -27.84
CA VAL A 120 -11.46 -9.18 -28.14
C VAL A 120 -11.75 -10.46 -28.92
N GLU A 121 -10.85 -10.87 -29.81
CA GLU A 121 -11.10 -11.95 -30.78
C GLU A 121 -10.98 -13.36 -30.20
N LYS A 122 -10.15 -13.59 -29.18
CA LYS A 122 -9.95 -14.93 -28.59
C LYS A 122 -10.96 -15.29 -27.50
N LEU A 123 -11.67 -14.31 -26.93
CA LEU A 123 -12.47 -14.47 -25.71
C LEU A 123 -13.95 -14.11 -25.85
N SER A 124 -14.42 -13.65 -27.03
CA SER A 124 -15.78 -13.13 -27.18
C SER A 124 -16.78 -14.16 -27.73
N GLU A 125 -17.94 -14.25 -27.09
CA GLU A 125 -19.14 -14.85 -27.65
C GLU A 125 -19.83 -13.84 -28.59
N LEU A 126 -20.35 -14.33 -29.74
CA LEU A 126 -21.08 -13.52 -30.71
C LEU A 126 -22.57 -13.51 -30.40
N ALA A 127 -23.17 -12.32 -30.33
CA ALA A 127 -24.61 -12.16 -30.20
C ALA A 127 -25.02 -10.79 -30.76
N MET A 128 -26.03 -10.74 -31.63
CA MET A 128 -26.58 -9.46 -32.08
C MET A 128 -27.64 -8.95 -31.09
N PRO A 129 -28.00 -7.65 -31.12
CA PRO A 129 -29.08 -7.08 -30.31
C PRO A 129 -30.34 -7.95 -30.18
N ASP A 130 -30.85 -8.47 -31.30
CA ASP A 130 -32.05 -9.31 -31.33
C ASP A 130 -31.85 -10.70 -30.71
N ASP A 131 -30.64 -11.25 -30.81
CA ASP A 131 -30.31 -12.54 -30.19
C ASP A 131 -30.33 -12.40 -28.66
N ILE A 132 -29.81 -11.29 -28.13
CA ILE A 132 -29.84 -10.97 -26.68
C ILE A 132 -31.27 -10.78 -26.19
N ALA A 133 -32.07 -9.99 -26.90
CA ALA A 133 -33.47 -9.76 -26.55
C ALA A 133 -34.28 -11.07 -26.55
N ARG A 134 -34.06 -11.93 -27.56
CA ARG A 134 -34.68 -13.26 -27.66
C ARG A 134 -34.24 -14.19 -26.53
N ALA A 135 -32.94 -14.23 -26.22
CA ALA A 135 -32.41 -15.02 -25.11
C ALA A 135 -33.01 -14.57 -23.77
N ALA A 136 -33.03 -13.27 -23.50
CA ALA A 136 -33.61 -12.73 -22.27
C ALA A 136 -35.11 -13.09 -22.15
N LYS A 137 -35.89 -12.92 -23.22
CA LYS A 137 -37.32 -13.24 -23.22
C LYS A 137 -37.60 -14.74 -23.05
N SER A 138 -36.89 -15.58 -23.80
CA SER A 138 -37.08 -17.05 -23.76
C SER A 138 -36.65 -17.68 -22.44
N LEU A 139 -35.63 -17.12 -21.78
CA LEU A 139 -35.15 -17.55 -20.47
C LEU A 139 -35.92 -16.91 -19.30
N GLY A 140 -36.94 -16.08 -19.60
CA GLY A 140 -37.78 -15.44 -18.59
C GLY A 140 -37.05 -14.40 -17.74
N CYS A 141 -36.01 -13.76 -18.28
CA CYS A 141 -35.32 -12.65 -17.64
C CYS A 141 -36.24 -11.43 -17.56
N HIS A 142 -36.27 -10.75 -16.42
CA HIS A 142 -37.04 -9.52 -16.27
C HIS A 142 -36.33 -8.34 -16.93
N SER A 143 -34.99 -8.36 -16.91
CA SER A 143 -34.14 -7.31 -17.46
C SER A 143 -32.87 -7.81 -18.12
N VAL A 144 -32.22 -6.92 -18.87
CA VAL A 144 -30.86 -7.05 -19.41
C VAL A 144 -29.99 -5.95 -18.81
N ALA A 145 -28.77 -6.30 -18.38
CA ALA A 145 -27.79 -5.37 -17.84
C ALA A 145 -26.56 -5.22 -18.75
N TYR A 146 -26.26 -3.98 -19.12
CA TYR A 146 -25.03 -3.55 -19.77
C TYR A 146 -23.98 -3.27 -18.69
N THR A 147 -23.00 -4.16 -18.52
CA THR A 147 -22.14 -4.23 -17.32
C THR A 147 -20.80 -4.91 -17.60
N TYR A 148 -20.09 -5.37 -16.54
CA TYR A 148 -18.71 -5.88 -16.51
C TYR A 148 -17.64 -4.82 -16.83
N ASN A 149 -17.86 -4.01 -17.86
CA ASN A 149 -17.15 -2.78 -18.16
C ASN A 149 -18.14 -1.61 -18.32
N ASP A 150 -17.64 -0.39 -18.52
CA ASP A 150 -18.52 0.77 -18.69
C ASP A 150 -19.23 0.72 -20.06
N PRO A 151 -20.58 0.71 -20.12
CA PRO A 151 -21.32 0.60 -21.37
C PRO A 151 -21.23 1.82 -22.28
N VAL A 152 -20.76 2.97 -21.77
CA VAL A 152 -20.60 4.19 -22.57
C VAL A 152 -19.66 3.94 -23.75
N VAL A 153 -18.56 3.20 -23.56
CA VAL A 153 -17.55 3.05 -24.64
C VAL A 153 -18.04 2.27 -25.86
N TRP A 154 -19.12 1.49 -25.69
CA TRP A 154 -19.79 0.71 -26.73
C TRP A 154 -21.27 1.08 -26.88
N ALA A 155 -21.58 2.37 -26.67
CA ALA A 155 -22.93 2.93 -26.66
C ALA A 155 -23.84 2.48 -27.82
N GLU A 156 -23.34 2.38 -29.06
CA GLU A 156 -24.14 1.97 -30.21
C GLU A 156 -24.70 0.54 -30.03
N TYR A 157 -23.91 -0.36 -29.46
CA TYR A 157 -24.33 -1.74 -29.20
C TYR A 157 -25.29 -1.82 -28.00
N ALA A 158 -25.08 -1.00 -26.97
CA ALA A 158 -26.01 -0.90 -25.84
C ALA A 158 -27.38 -0.37 -26.28
N ILE A 159 -27.41 0.73 -27.05
CA ILE A 159 -28.63 1.39 -27.54
C ILE A 159 -29.45 0.44 -28.42
N GLU A 160 -28.83 -0.22 -29.40
CA GLU A 160 -29.56 -1.14 -30.29
C GLU A 160 -30.09 -2.34 -29.53
N THR A 161 -29.32 -2.89 -28.60
CA THR A 161 -29.79 -3.97 -27.71
C THR A 161 -30.95 -3.51 -26.83
N ALA A 162 -30.92 -2.27 -26.32
CA ALA A 162 -31.98 -1.71 -25.50
C ALA A 162 -33.29 -1.54 -26.27
N LYS A 163 -33.21 -1.12 -27.54
CA LYS A 163 -34.36 -1.06 -28.46
C LYS A 163 -34.99 -2.44 -28.65
N SER A 164 -34.19 -3.45 -29.04
CA SER A 164 -34.68 -4.83 -29.23
C SER A 164 -35.28 -5.41 -27.93
N CYS A 165 -34.68 -5.14 -26.77
CA CYS A 165 -35.21 -5.60 -25.48
C CYS A 165 -36.55 -4.92 -25.13
N ARG A 166 -36.70 -3.62 -25.40
CA ARG A 166 -37.96 -2.90 -25.16
C ARG A 166 -39.08 -3.44 -26.05
N GLU A 167 -38.81 -3.73 -27.33
CA GLU A 167 -39.77 -4.39 -28.23
C GLU A 167 -40.15 -5.79 -27.75
N ALA A 168 -39.20 -6.51 -27.14
CA ALA A 168 -39.43 -7.82 -26.56
C ALA A 168 -40.21 -7.79 -25.23
N GLY A 169 -40.37 -6.61 -24.60
CA GLY A 169 -40.99 -6.41 -23.28
C GLY A 169 -40.04 -6.65 -22.10
N VAL A 170 -38.73 -6.62 -22.34
CA VAL A 170 -37.66 -6.82 -21.35
C VAL A 170 -37.08 -5.46 -20.93
N LYS A 171 -36.81 -5.29 -19.63
CA LYS A 171 -36.29 -4.02 -19.07
C LYS A 171 -34.78 -3.86 -19.26
N ASN A 172 -34.32 -2.62 -19.38
CA ASN A 172 -32.92 -2.30 -19.66
C ASN A 172 -32.23 -1.65 -18.46
N VAL A 173 -31.05 -2.15 -18.09
CA VAL A 173 -30.26 -1.70 -16.94
C VAL A 173 -28.85 -1.29 -17.38
N ALA A 174 -28.42 -0.09 -17.04
CA ALA A 174 -27.03 0.35 -17.23
C ALA A 174 -26.26 0.29 -15.89
N VAL A 175 -25.07 -0.34 -15.88
CA VAL A 175 -24.13 -0.21 -14.76
C VAL A 175 -22.90 0.52 -15.26
N THR A 176 -22.72 1.76 -14.83
CA THR A 176 -21.81 2.73 -15.47
C THR A 176 -21.13 3.63 -14.45
N ALA A 177 -19.98 4.21 -14.80
CA ALA A 177 -19.39 5.31 -14.05
C ALA A 177 -20.07 6.67 -14.34
N GLY A 178 -20.99 6.75 -15.31
CA GLY A 178 -21.63 8.01 -15.69
C GLY A 178 -20.68 9.00 -16.37
N TYR A 179 -19.55 8.54 -16.89
CA TYR A 179 -18.53 9.40 -17.51
C TYR A 179 -18.79 9.57 -19.02
N ILE A 180 -19.82 10.36 -19.34
CA ILE A 180 -20.38 10.58 -20.68
C ILE A 180 -20.54 12.08 -20.96
N THR A 181 -20.46 12.50 -22.22
CA THR A 181 -20.65 13.90 -22.59
C THR A 181 -22.14 14.31 -22.60
N PRO A 182 -22.44 15.61 -22.47
CA PRO A 182 -23.80 16.14 -22.58
C PRO A 182 -24.55 15.75 -23.86
N GLU A 183 -23.85 15.67 -24.98
CA GLU A 183 -24.42 15.39 -26.29
C GLU A 183 -24.75 13.90 -26.45
N ALA A 184 -24.00 13.02 -25.80
CA ALA A 184 -24.18 11.57 -25.89
C ALA A 184 -25.14 10.99 -24.85
N ARG A 185 -25.30 11.64 -23.69
CA ARG A 185 -26.11 11.06 -22.58
C ARG A 185 -27.59 10.86 -22.94
N GLY A 186 -28.23 11.81 -23.61
CA GLY A 186 -29.65 11.71 -23.99
C GLY A 186 -29.94 10.45 -24.82
N PRO A 187 -29.29 10.29 -25.99
CA PRO A 187 -29.46 9.09 -26.81
C PRO A 187 -29.06 7.77 -26.12
N PHE A 188 -28.01 7.78 -25.28
CA PHE A 188 -27.59 6.57 -24.54
C PHE A 188 -28.66 6.10 -23.55
N TYR A 189 -29.29 7.03 -22.83
CA TYR A 189 -30.25 6.73 -21.77
C TYR A 189 -31.70 6.58 -22.26
N GLU A 190 -32.05 6.95 -23.49
CA GLU A 190 -33.42 6.94 -24.05
C GLU A 190 -34.18 5.62 -23.83
N PHE A 191 -33.48 4.49 -23.92
CA PHE A 191 -34.06 3.14 -23.79
C PHE A 191 -33.73 2.44 -22.48
N ILE A 192 -33.03 3.11 -21.56
CA ILE A 192 -32.66 2.56 -20.26
C ILE A 192 -33.82 2.76 -19.27
N ASP A 193 -34.19 1.71 -18.52
CA ASP A 193 -35.23 1.79 -17.49
C ASP A 193 -34.64 2.03 -16.09
N ALA A 194 -33.41 1.56 -15.85
CA ALA A 194 -32.68 1.84 -14.61
C ALA A 194 -31.16 1.93 -14.79
N ALA A 195 -30.50 2.67 -13.89
CA ALA A 195 -29.05 2.82 -13.87
C ALA A 195 -28.47 2.63 -12.47
N ASN A 196 -27.37 1.91 -12.35
CA ASN A 196 -26.48 2.02 -11.20
C ASN A 196 -25.26 2.84 -11.61
N VAL A 197 -25.01 3.95 -10.92
CA VAL A 197 -23.92 4.86 -11.22
C VAL A 197 -22.82 4.75 -10.15
N ASP A 198 -21.63 4.34 -10.57
CA ASP A 198 -20.46 4.23 -9.72
C ASP A 198 -19.83 5.61 -9.46
N LEU A 199 -20.15 6.22 -8.32
CA LEU A 199 -19.45 7.39 -7.80
C LEU A 199 -18.23 6.91 -7.01
N LYS A 200 -17.05 6.92 -7.63
CA LYS A 200 -15.86 6.18 -7.17
C LYS A 200 -15.14 6.83 -5.99
N ALA A 201 -15.27 8.14 -5.84
CA ALA A 201 -14.78 8.95 -4.72
C ALA A 201 -15.48 10.32 -4.79
N PHE A 202 -15.10 11.26 -3.93
CA PHE A 202 -15.63 12.61 -3.93
C PHE A 202 -14.52 13.68 -3.92
N THR A 203 -13.37 13.33 -4.50
CA THR A 203 -12.23 14.22 -4.70
C THR A 203 -11.68 14.13 -6.13
N GLU A 204 -11.34 15.28 -6.71
CA GLU A 204 -10.74 15.35 -8.04
C GLU A 204 -9.37 14.66 -8.09
N GLU A 205 -8.61 14.71 -6.99
CA GLU A 205 -7.32 14.04 -6.87
C GLU A 205 -7.42 12.51 -7.05
N PHE A 206 -8.43 11.88 -6.41
CA PHE A 206 -8.68 10.45 -6.58
C PHE A 206 -8.97 10.13 -8.05
N TYR A 207 -9.85 10.91 -8.67
CA TYR A 207 -10.25 10.72 -10.06
C TYR A 207 -9.06 10.85 -11.01
N TYR A 208 -8.22 11.87 -10.81
CA TYR A 208 -7.03 12.08 -11.62
C TYR A 208 -5.98 10.96 -11.42
N LYS A 209 -5.62 10.62 -10.17
CA LYS A 209 -4.50 9.72 -9.86
C LYS A 209 -4.85 8.23 -9.93
N ILE A 210 -6.10 7.87 -9.64
CA ILE A 210 -6.50 6.47 -9.45
C ILE A 210 -7.39 5.98 -10.60
N THR A 211 -8.26 6.83 -11.15
CA THR A 211 -9.15 6.45 -12.26
C THR A 211 -8.79 7.07 -13.60
N LEU A 212 -7.80 7.97 -13.66
CA LEU A 212 -7.39 8.68 -14.89
C LEU A 212 -8.58 9.36 -15.59
N SER A 213 -9.43 10.02 -14.82
CA SER A 213 -10.64 10.74 -15.25
C SER A 213 -10.92 11.94 -14.35
N HIS A 214 -12.09 12.58 -14.50
CA HIS A 214 -12.52 13.75 -13.73
C HIS A 214 -13.83 13.47 -12.97
N LEU A 215 -14.05 14.12 -11.82
CA LEU A 215 -15.26 13.95 -10.99
C LEU A 215 -16.48 14.65 -11.61
N GLU A 216 -16.31 15.91 -12.02
CA GLU A 216 -17.41 16.79 -12.43
C GLU A 216 -18.36 16.19 -13.49
N PRO A 217 -17.90 15.55 -14.58
CA PRO A 217 -18.81 15.02 -15.59
C PRO A 217 -19.78 13.94 -15.07
N ILE A 218 -19.40 13.24 -13.99
CA ILE A 218 -20.23 12.22 -13.35
C ILE A 218 -21.31 12.88 -12.50
N LEU A 219 -20.94 13.94 -11.77
CA LEU A 219 -21.88 14.75 -10.99
C LEU A 219 -22.94 15.40 -11.89
N GLU A 220 -22.52 15.96 -13.02
CA GLU A 220 -23.43 16.50 -14.03
C GLU A 220 -24.39 15.43 -14.58
N THR A 221 -23.91 14.21 -14.78
CA THR A 221 -24.73 13.08 -15.25
C THR A 221 -25.75 12.66 -14.19
N LEU A 222 -25.38 12.61 -12.91
CA LEU A 222 -26.29 12.32 -11.80
C LEU A 222 -27.39 13.38 -11.65
N ILE A 223 -27.03 14.67 -11.76
CA ILE A 223 -28.00 15.77 -11.76
C ILE A 223 -28.97 15.64 -12.93
N TRP A 224 -28.44 15.37 -14.12
CA TRP A 224 -29.24 15.22 -15.34
C TRP A 224 -30.20 14.04 -15.24
N LEU A 225 -29.76 12.87 -14.73
CA LEU A 225 -30.63 11.71 -14.53
C LEU A 225 -31.81 12.04 -13.61
N LYS A 226 -31.59 12.78 -12.51
CA LYS A 226 -32.66 13.15 -11.58
C LYS A 226 -33.63 14.18 -12.16
N ARG A 227 -33.12 15.18 -12.89
CA ARG A 227 -33.91 16.35 -13.31
C ARG A 227 -34.58 16.19 -14.66
N GLU A 228 -33.95 15.47 -15.58
CA GLU A 228 -34.34 15.44 -16.99
C GLU A 228 -34.87 14.07 -17.44
N THR A 229 -34.93 13.07 -16.56
CA THR A 229 -35.36 11.70 -16.92
C THR A 229 -36.25 11.04 -15.86
N ASP A 230 -37.02 10.03 -16.28
CA ASP A 230 -37.82 9.16 -15.40
C ASP A 230 -37.10 7.85 -15.01
N ILE A 231 -35.81 7.75 -15.32
CA ILE A 231 -34.99 6.55 -15.11
C ILE A 231 -34.79 6.34 -13.61
N TRP A 232 -35.02 5.11 -13.15
CA TRP A 232 -34.70 4.77 -11.76
C TRP A 232 -33.19 4.61 -11.61
N PHE A 233 -32.54 5.33 -10.70
CA PHE A 233 -31.12 5.14 -10.47
C PHE A 233 -30.74 5.03 -8.99
N GLU A 234 -29.64 4.33 -8.76
CA GLU A 234 -29.01 4.15 -7.45
C GLU A 234 -27.51 4.43 -7.59
N ILE A 235 -26.86 4.88 -6.50
CA ILE A 235 -25.44 5.26 -6.50
C ILE A 235 -24.64 4.21 -5.76
N THR A 236 -23.53 3.77 -6.34
CA THR A 236 -22.56 2.87 -5.68
C THR A 236 -21.25 3.59 -5.43
N ASN A 237 -20.73 3.48 -4.22
CA ASN A 237 -19.39 3.90 -3.86
C ASN A 237 -18.62 2.68 -3.30
N LEU A 238 -17.56 2.27 -4.01
CA LEU A 238 -16.65 1.22 -3.56
C LEU A 238 -15.67 1.85 -2.57
N ILE A 239 -15.74 1.45 -1.30
CA ILE A 239 -14.89 2.01 -0.24
C ILE A 239 -13.55 1.29 -0.27
N ILE A 240 -12.47 2.04 -0.46
CA ILE A 240 -11.09 1.55 -0.57
C ILE A 240 -10.30 2.11 0.62
N PRO A 241 -9.70 1.24 1.46
CA PRO A 241 -8.91 1.68 2.62
C PRO A 241 -7.81 2.67 2.25
N ASP A 242 -7.66 3.72 3.06
CA ASP A 242 -6.66 4.78 2.92
C ASP A 242 -6.72 5.55 1.59
N ALA A 243 -7.86 5.52 0.89
CA ALA A 243 -8.00 6.12 -0.44
C ALA A 243 -9.24 6.99 -0.60
N ASN A 244 -10.40 6.54 -0.14
CA ASN A 244 -11.67 7.28 -0.19
C ASN A 244 -12.57 6.96 1.02
N ASP A 245 -11.99 6.43 2.10
CA ASP A 245 -12.68 6.06 3.35
C ASP A 245 -12.58 7.14 4.43
N ASP A 246 -12.11 8.34 4.09
CA ASP A 246 -12.11 9.49 4.99
C ASP A 246 -13.56 9.90 5.34
N PRO A 247 -13.92 9.95 6.64
CA PRO A 247 -15.27 10.34 7.07
C PRO A 247 -15.70 11.73 6.59
N GLY A 248 -14.76 12.67 6.42
CA GLY A 248 -15.04 14.02 5.94
C GLY A 248 -15.39 14.05 4.45
N GLU A 249 -14.64 13.30 3.63
CA GLU A 249 -14.96 13.08 2.21
C GLU A 249 -16.33 12.41 2.04
N LEU A 250 -16.60 11.34 2.79
CA LEU A 250 -17.87 10.62 2.74
C LEU A 250 -19.05 11.52 3.12
N ARG A 251 -18.89 12.38 4.12
CA ARG A 251 -19.91 13.37 4.49
C ARG A 251 -20.17 14.35 3.35
N LYS A 252 -19.13 14.93 2.74
CA LYS A 252 -19.27 15.84 1.59
C LYS A 252 -20.02 15.17 0.42
N MET A 253 -19.70 13.91 0.13
CA MET A 253 -20.41 13.13 -0.89
C MET A 253 -21.90 13.02 -0.55
N CYS A 254 -22.22 12.65 0.69
CA CYS A 254 -23.60 12.46 1.13
C CYS A 254 -24.39 13.77 1.14
N ASP A 255 -23.79 14.87 1.60
CA ASP A 255 -24.40 16.20 1.63
C ASP A 255 -24.70 16.65 0.18
N TRP A 256 -23.74 16.46 -0.75
CA TRP A 256 -23.96 16.76 -2.15
C TRP A 256 -25.08 15.92 -2.78
N VAL A 257 -25.13 14.62 -2.48
CA VAL A 257 -26.20 13.73 -2.96
C VAL A 257 -27.56 14.23 -2.47
N LEU A 258 -27.67 14.55 -1.18
CA LEU A 258 -28.90 15.06 -0.59
C LEU A 258 -29.36 16.36 -1.25
N GLU A 259 -28.43 17.30 -1.50
CA GLU A 259 -28.72 18.60 -2.09
C GLU A 259 -29.10 18.53 -3.57
N ASN A 260 -28.43 17.67 -4.35
CA ASN A 260 -28.49 17.72 -5.81
C ASN A 260 -29.36 16.63 -6.45
N VAL A 261 -29.43 15.45 -5.84
CA VAL A 261 -30.23 14.32 -6.36
C VAL A 261 -31.37 13.88 -5.43
N GLY A 262 -31.32 14.26 -4.15
CA GLY A 262 -32.40 14.09 -3.19
C GLY A 262 -32.20 12.94 -2.19
N ASP A 263 -33.06 12.91 -1.16
CA ASP A 263 -32.98 11.96 -0.05
C ASP A 263 -33.53 10.55 -0.36
N ASP A 264 -34.16 10.39 -1.53
CA ASP A 264 -34.88 9.20 -1.97
C ASP A 264 -34.07 8.29 -2.90
N VAL A 265 -32.91 8.76 -3.38
CA VAL A 265 -31.96 7.99 -4.20
C VAL A 265 -31.11 7.09 -3.29
N PRO A 266 -31.19 5.75 -3.45
CA PRO A 266 -30.39 4.82 -2.66
C PRO A 266 -28.88 4.96 -2.89
N VAL A 267 -28.11 4.82 -1.80
CA VAL A 267 -26.63 4.79 -1.83
C VAL A 267 -26.12 3.44 -1.30
N HIS A 268 -25.16 2.85 -2.01
CA HIS A 268 -24.52 1.58 -1.67
C HIS A 268 -23.04 1.78 -1.38
N PHE A 269 -22.60 1.36 -0.19
CA PHE A 269 -21.19 1.30 0.17
C PHE A 269 -20.69 -0.13 0.06
N SER A 270 -19.88 -0.42 -0.95
CA SER A 270 -19.40 -1.79 -1.21
C SER A 270 -17.97 -2.01 -0.74
N ALA A 271 -17.67 -3.19 -0.22
CA ALA A 271 -16.29 -3.58 0.12
C ALA A 271 -15.43 -3.75 -1.15
N PHE A 272 -14.26 -3.12 -1.11
CA PHE A 272 -13.12 -3.40 -1.97
C PHE A 272 -12.41 -4.69 -1.55
N HIS A 273 -11.87 -5.38 -2.56
CA HIS A 273 -10.85 -6.40 -2.38
C HIS A 273 -9.66 -6.10 -3.32
N PRO A 274 -8.42 -6.39 -2.91
CA PRO A 274 -7.23 -6.05 -3.67
C PRO A 274 -7.17 -6.76 -5.02
N ASP A 275 -7.22 -5.96 -6.09
CA ASP A 275 -7.25 -6.44 -7.46
C ASP A 275 -6.46 -5.55 -8.41
N PHE A 276 -6.19 -6.10 -9.60
CA PHE A 276 -5.48 -5.44 -10.69
C PHE A 276 -4.15 -4.83 -10.21
N ARG A 277 -4.06 -3.50 -10.13
CA ARG A 277 -2.85 -2.73 -9.81
C ARG A 277 -2.86 -2.15 -8.39
N MET A 278 -3.95 -2.30 -7.64
CA MET A 278 -4.07 -1.81 -6.27
C MET A 278 -4.07 -3.00 -5.32
N ARG A 279 -2.87 -3.56 -5.11
CA ARG A 279 -2.62 -4.74 -4.25
C ARG A 279 -1.90 -4.40 -2.95
N ASP A 280 -1.61 -3.12 -2.75
CA ASP A 280 -0.86 -2.53 -1.64
C ASP A 280 -1.69 -2.30 -0.38
N ARG A 281 -3.01 -2.53 -0.45
CA ARG A 281 -3.99 -2.35 0.63
C ARG A 281 -4.76 -3.64 0.87
N GLY A 282 -5.39 -3.79 2.03
CA GLY A 282 -6.25 -4.94 2.36
C GLY A 282 -7.68 -4.81 1.85
N ASN A 283 -8.50 -5.84 2.08
CA ASN A 283 -9.96 -5.76 1.91
C ASN A 283 -10.53 -4.64 2.79
N THR A 284 -11.63 -4.02 2.37
CA THR A 284 -12.33 -3.03 3.21
C THR A 284 -12.81 -3.67 4.50
N PRO A 285 -12.41 -3.14 5.66
CA PRO A 285 -12.96 -3.58 6.93
C PRO A 285 -14.48 -3.38 6.95
N HIS A 286 -15.21 -4.36 7.49
CA HIS A 286 -16.66 -4.26 7.58
C HIS A 286 -17.11 -3.02 8.39
N GLU A 287 -16.34 -2.67 9.42
CA GLU A 287 -16.58 -1.49 10.26
C GLU A 287 -16.48 -0.16 9.49
N THR A 288 -15.61 -0.08 8.49
CA THR A 288 -15.52 1.08 7.59
C THR A 288 -16.81 1.26 6.80
N LEU A 289 -17.41 0.17 6.30
CA LEU A 289 -18.70 0.23 5.59
C LEU A 289 -19.85 0.64 6.52
N ILE A 290 -19.83 0.14 7.76
CA ILE A 290 -20.80 0.53 8.79
C ILE A 290 -20.71 2.04 9.05
N THR A 291 -19.49 2.56 9.20
CA THR A 291 -19.24 3.98 9.42
C THR A 291 -19.74 4.83 8.25
N ALA A 292 -19.41 4.46 7.02
CA ALA A 292 -19.89 5.15 5.82
C ALA A 292 -21.43 5.18 5.73
N ARG A 293 -22.07 4.04 6.03
CA ARG A 293 -23.53 3.93 6.07
C ARG A 293 -24.14 4.85 7.13
N ASP A 294 -23.58 4.85 8.33
CA ASP A 294 -24.12 5.63 9.44
C ASP A 294 -23.93 7.14 9.19
N ILE A 295 -22.83 7.56 8.54
CA ILE A 295 -22.65 8.93 8.05
C ILE A 295 -23.77 9.33 7.08
N ALA A 296 -24.03 8.52 6.06
CA ALA A 296 -25.04 8.82 5.05
C ALA A 296 -26.47 8.91 5.65
N LEU A 297 -26.83 7.99 6.55
CA LEU A 297 -28.11 8.05 7.27
C LEU A 297 -28.23 9.30 8.14
N ASN A 298 -27.15 9.67 8.84
CA ASN A 298 -27.13 10.86 9.69
C ASN A 298 -27.19 12.17 8.89
N THR A 299 -26.67 12.20 7.65
CA THR A 299 -26.85 13.32 6.73
C THR A 299 -28.30 13.45 6.27
N GLY A 300 -29.07 12.36 6.23
CA GLY A 300 -30.51 12.38 5.92
C GLY A 300 -30.92 11.52 4.72
N ILE A 301 -29.99 10.79 4.10
CA ILE A 301 -30.30 9.85 3.01
C ILE A 301 -31.15 8.71 3.58
N LYS A 302 -32.31 8.42 2.95
CA LYS A 302 -33.30 7.49 3.51
C LYS A 302 -32.91 6.01 3.36
N HIS A 303 -32.19 5.67 2.30
CA HIS A 303 -31.91 4.29 1.92
C HIS A 303 -30.41 4.10 1.66
N VAL A 304 -29.73 3.44 2.60
CA VAL A 304 -28.29 3.23 2.54
C VAL A 304 -27.95 1.77 2.85
N TYR A 305 -27.15 1.17 1.98
CA TYR A 305 -26.84 -0.26 1.97
C TYR A 305 -25.35 -0.52 2.07
N VAL A 306 -24.98 -1.65 2.66
CA VAL A 306 -23.61 -2.19 2.57
C VAL A 306 -23.58 -3.36 1.60
N GLY A 307 -22.58 -3.37 0.71
CA GLY A 307 -22.41 -4.35 -0.37
C GLY A 307 -21.11 -5.14 -0.24
N ASN A 308 -21.03 -6.28 -0.93
CA ASN A 308 -19.87 -7.21 -0.91
C ASN A 308 -19.50 -7.78 0.47
N VAL A 309 -20.39 -7.68 1.47
CA VAL A 309 -20.27 -8.26 2.82
C VAL A 309 -21.57 -8.95 3.23
N ASN A 310 -21.50 -9.98 4.08
CA ASN A 310 -22.72 -10.61 4.58
C ASN A 310 -23.22 -9.86 5.83
N ASP A 311 -24.19 -8.97 5.65
CA ASP A 311 -24.83 -8.19 6.72
C ASP A 311 -26.33 -8.04 6.43
N LEU A 312 -27.11 -9.03 6.90
CA LEU A 312 -28.56 -9.06 6.74
C LEU A 312 -29.23 -7.75 7.20
N ALA A 313 -28.77 -7.18 8.31
CA ALA A 313 -29.39 -6.00 8.89
C ALA A 313 -29.18 -4.77 8.01
N ARG A 314 -28.00 -4.59 7.41
CA ARG A 314 -27.64 -3.41 6.62
C ARG A 314 -27.80 -3.60 5.10
N GLN A 315 -28.13 -4.81 4.64
CA GLN A 315 -28.53 -5.13 3.26
C GLN A 315 -30.05 -5.03 3.04
N SER A 316 -30.82 -5.09 4.13
CA SER A 316 -32.28 -5.07 4.09
C SER A 316 -32.85 -3.66 3.94
N THR A 317 -34.01 -3.53 3.28
CA THR A 317 -34.75 -2.27 3.14
C THR A 317 -35.71 -2.07 4.30
N TYR A 318 -35.62 -0.92 4.96
CA TYR A 318 -36.54 -0.47 6.00
C TYR A 318 -37.39 0.68 5.49
N CYS A 319 -38.61 0.81 6.01
CA CYS A 319 -39.48 1.92 5.69
C CYS A 319 -38.85 3.24 6.17
N SER A 320 -38.70 4.21 5.27
CA SER A 320 -38.18 5.54 5.60
C SER A 320 -39.00 6.27 6.67
N ASN A 321 -40.30 5.97 6.77
CA ASN A 321 -41.23 6.55 7.75
C ASN A 321 -41.28 5.76 9.07
N CYS A 322 -41.81 4.53 9.08
CA CYS A 322 -42.02 3.77 10.32
C CYS A 322 -40.84 2.88 10.77
N LYS A 323 -39.74 2.87 10.01
CA LYS A 323 -38.50 2.10 10.26
C LYS A 323 -38.67 0.58 10.35
N GLN A 324 -39.86 0.03 10.07
CA GLN A 324 -40.08 -1.41 10.01
C GLN A 324 -39.35 -2.04 8.82
N LEU A 325 -38.92 -3.30 8.98
CA LEU A 325 -38.33 -4.10 7.91
C LEU A 325 -39.36 -4.37 6.82
N VAL A 326 -39.06 -3.95 5.59
CA VAL A 326 -39.96 -4.04 4.44
C VAL A 326 -39.47 -5.06 3.42
N ILE A 327 -38.17 -5.09 3.11
CA ILE A 327 -37.58 -6.13 2.26
C ILE A 327 -36.36 -6.68 2.97
N GLU A 328 -36.43 -7.93 3.41
CA GLU A 328 -35.30 -8.64 4.00
C GLU A 328 -34.40 -9.20 2.92
N ARG A 329 -33.10 -8.95 3.03
CA ARG A 329 -32.07 -9.49 2.14
C ARG A 329 -31.00 -10.18 2.96
N ASP A 330 -30.88 -11.48 2.75
CA ASP A 330 -29.70 -12.24 3.13
C ASP A 330 -28.87 -12.45 1.85
N TRP A 331 -27.91 -11.55 1.63
CA TRP A 331 -27.17 -11.46 0.37
C TRP A 331 -28.15 -11.25 -0.81
N TYR A 332 -28.19 -12.18 -1.78
CA TYR A 332 -29.13 -12.14 -2.91
C TYR A 332 -30.41 -12.97 -2.71
N GLN A 333 -30.65 -13.49 -1.50
CA GLN A 333 -31.90 -14.19 -1.18
C GLN A 333 -32.85 -13.22 -0.49
N LEU A 334 -34.02 -13.02 -1.09
CA LEU A 334 -35.09 -12.27 -0.44
C LEU A 334 -35.82 -13.16 0.57
N GLY A 335 -36.08 -12.58 1.74
CA GLY A 335 -36.90 -13.15 2.80
C GLY A 335 -38.25 -12.45 2.86
N ARG A 336 -38.55 -11.79 3.98
CA ARG A 336 -39.77 -10.98 4.15
C ARG A 336 -39.92 -9.92 3.05
N TYR A 337 -41.11 -9.84 2.46
CA TYR A 337 -41.51 -8.81 1.50
C TYR A 337 -42.83 -8.15 1.92
N GLY A 338 -42.72 -7.01 2.60
CA GLY A 338 -43.81 -6.24 3.20
C GLY A 338 -44.22 -5.01 2.38
N LEU A 339 -44.38 -5.16 1.06
CA LEU A 339 -44.89 -4.10 0.17
C LEU A 339 -46.24 -4.48 -0.45
N LYS A 340 -47.13 -3.50 -0.57
CA LYS A 340 -48.35 -3.56 -1.39
C LYS A 340 -48.21 -2.54 -2.51
N GLY A 341 -47.84 -3.00 -3.70
CA GLY A 341 -47.35 -2.10 -4.76
C GLY A 341 -46.01 -1.49 -4.32
N ASN A 342 -45.93 -0.17 -4.25
CA ASN A 342 -44.79 0.55 -3.67
C ASN A 342 -45.06 1.07 -2.24
N ARG A 343 -46.14 0.67 -1.58
CA ARG A 343 -46.49 1.15 -0.23
C ARG A 343 -46.09 0.15 0.86
N CYS A 344 -45.55 0.66 1.95
CA CYS A 344 -45.25 -0.11 3.15
C CYS A 344 -46.52 -0.72 3.75
N VAL A 345 -46.53 -2.04 4.02
CA VAL A 345 -47.71 -2.70 4.64
C VAL A 345 -47.98 -2.28 6.09
N HIS A 346 -47.05 -1.58 6.73
CA HIS A 346 -47.16 -1.17 8.13
C HIS A 346 -47.71 0.24 8.33
N CYS A 347 -47.40 1.17 7.43
CA CYS A 347 -47.78 2.59 7.59
C CYS A 347 -48.23 3.26 6.29
N GLU A 348 -48.37 2.51 5.20
CA GLU A 348 -48.80 2.97 3.87
C GLU A 348 -47.93 4.04 3.20
N HIS A 349 -46.81 4.40 3.83
CA HIS A 349 -45.80 5.28 3.24
C HIS A 349 -45.31 4.72 1.91
N GLU A 350 -45.21 5.59 0.92
CA GLU A 350 -44.76 5.26 -0.42
C GLU A 350 -43.23 5.14 -0.43
N MET A 351 -42.74 3.96 -0.78
CA MET A 351 -41.32 3.67 -0.89
C MET A 351 -40.84 4.10 -2.27
N PRO A 352 -39.75 4.89 -2.36
CA PRO A 352 -39.20 5.30 -3.64
C PRO A 352 -38.61 4.06 -4.34
N GLY A 353 -38.95 3.83 -5.60
CA GLY A 353 -38.49 2.66 -6.36
C GLY A 353 -39.50 2.14 -7.38
N ARG A 354 -39.10 1.10 -8.10
CA ARG A 354 -39.95 0.32 -9.01
C ARG A 354 -40.11 -1.08 -8.42
N PHE A 355 -41.32 -1.40 -7.95
CA PHE A 355 -41.59 -2.65 -7.24
C PHE A 355 -42.66 -3.47 -7.96
N LEU A 356 -42.49 -4.79 -7.97
CA LEU A 356 -43.55 -5.72 -8.34
C LEU A 356 -44.46 -6.00 -7.14
N ALA A 357 -45.70 -6.45 -7.42
CA ALA A 357 -46.66 -6.83 -6.38
C ALA A 357 -46.19 -8.01 -5.51
N ARG A 358 -45.27 -8.82 -6.02
CA ARG A 358 -44.58 -9.92 -5.31
C ARG A 358 -43.09 -9.84 -5.64
N PRO A 359 -42.19 -10.27 -4.73
CA PRO A 359 -40.77 -10.33 -5.04
C PRO A 359 -40.52 -11.31 -6.18
N GLY A 360 -39.46 -11.07 -6.95
CA GLY A 360 -38.96 -12.10 -7.86
C GLY A 360 -38.43 -13.32 -7.08
N ALA A 361 -38.33 -14.45 -7.77
CA ALA A 361 -37.97 -15.75 -7.18
C ALA A 361 -36.62 -16.30 -7.68
N TRP A 362 -35.75 -15.45 -8.25
CA TRP A 362 -34.48 -15.89 -8.81
C TRP A 362 -33.51 -16.39 -7.73
N GLY A 363 -33.44 -15.67 -6.60
CA GLY A 363 -32.57 -15.98 -5.47
C GLY A 363 -31.08 -15.87 -5.82
N ARG A 364 -30.23 -16.64 -5.14
CA ARG A 364 -28.76 -16.58 -5.27
C ARG A 364 -28.19 -17.26 -6.52
N LYS A 365 -29.04 -17.62 -7.49
CA LYS A 365 -28.63 -18.41 -8.66
C LYS A 365 -27.75 -17.57 -9.59
N ARG A 366 -26.75 -18.22 -10.17
CA ARG A 366 -25.96 -17.69 -11.27
C ARG A 366 -25.99 -18.70 -12.41
N GLN A 367 -26.44 -18.29 -13.58
CA GLN A 367 -26.58 -19.18 -14.73
C GLN A 367 -25.85 -18.59 -15.94
N ARG A 368 -24.81 -19.28 -16.43
CA ARG A 368 -24.17 -18.90 -17.70
C ARG A 368 -25.13 -19.19 -18.86
N VAL A 369 -25.14 -18.33 -19.87
CA VAL A 369 -25.93 -18.50 -21.08
C VAL A 369 -25.00 -18.73 -22.26
N ASP A 370 -25.31 -19.73 -23.08
CA ASP A 370 -24.63 -19.97 -24.36
C ASP A 370 -25.47 -19.36 -25.48
N MET A 371 -24.99 -18.25 -26.05
CA MET A 371 -25.76 -17.47 -27.02
C MET A 371 -25.96 -18.19 -28.36
N ARG A 372 -25.16 -19.22 -28.67
CA ARG A 372 -25.30 -20.00 -29.91
C ARG A 372 -26.67 -20.67 -30.05
N GLN A 373 -27.38 -20.88 -28.93
CA GLN A 373 -28.72 -21.47 -28.91
C GLN A 373 -29.81 -20.49 -29.37
N PHE A 374 -29.51 -19.19 -29.41
CA PHE A 374 -30.48 -18.13 -29.68
C PHE A 374 -30.22 -17.40 -31.00
N ASN A 375 -29.06 -17.63 -31.61
CA ASN A 375 -28.68 -17.11 -32.91
C ASN A 375 -29.74 -17.48 -33.96
N GLY A 376 -30.43 -16.48 -34.50
CA GLY A 376 -31.29 -16.70 -35.68
C GLY A 376 -30.44 -17.21 -36.85
N SER A 377 -30.89 -18.25 -37.56
CA SER A 377 -30.12 -18.97 -38.58
C SER A 377 -29.33 -18.05 -39.53
N LEU A 378 -28.01 -18.14 -39.45
CA LEU A 378 -27.08 -17.89 -40.55
C LEU A 378 -27.24 -19.01 -41.60
N SER A 379 -28.33 -19.00 -42.37
CA SER A 379 -28.49 -19.85 -43.56
C SER A 379 -29.65 -19.39 -44.44
N GLY A 380 -29.41 -18.34 -45.22
CA GLY A 380 -30.08 -18.18 -46.51
C GLY A 380 -29.38 -19.07 -47.54
N ASN A 381 -30.17 -19.76 -48.37
CA ASN A 381 -29.80 -20.65 -49.48
C ASN A 381 -29.45 -22.10 -49.14
N ASN A 382 -30.49 -22.94 -49.11
CA ASN A 382 -30.61 -24.06 -50.04
C ASN A 382 -32.06 -24.54 -50.11
N MET A 383 -32.88 -23.85 -50.92
CA MET A 383 -33.99 -24.53 -51.58
C MET A 383 -33.39 -25.32 -52.74
N THR A 384 -33.36 -26.64 -52.59
CA THR A 384 -33.55 -27.72 -53.58
C THR A 384 -32.65 -28.91 -53.27
N GLN A 385 -33.23 -29.93 -52.64
CA GLN A 385 -33.22 -31.33 -53.08
C GLN A 385 -33.65 -32.25 -51.94
N GLN A 386 -34.46 -33.26 -52.29
CA GLN A 386 -34.89 -34.42 -51.50
C GLN A 386 -35.94 -34.10 -50.41
N GLY A 387 -37.23 -34.38 -50.58
CA GLY A 387 -37.85 -35.46 -51.34
C GLY A 387 -37.66 -36.79 -50.60
N GLN A 388 -38.71 -37.21 -49.90
CA GLN A 388 -38.94 -38.55 -49.31
C GLN A 388 -38.15 -38.94 -48.06
N GLN A 389 -38.74 -38.69 -46.88
CA GLN A 389 -38.94 -39.70 -45.82
C GLN A 389 -39.78 -39.08 -44.69
N ALA A 390 -41.09 -39.04 -44.92
CA ALA A 390 -42.06 -38.98 -43.85
C ALA A 390 -42.40 -40.44 -43.51
N ASP A 391 -42.00 -40.89 -42.32
CA ASP A 391 -42.69 -41.86 -41.46
C ASP A 391 -41.80 -42.19 -40.26
N ASN A 392 -42.38 -42.23 -39.06
CA ASN A 392 -41.80 -42.58 -37.74
C ASN A 392 -41.51 -41.47 -36.73
N THR A 393 -42.39 -40.46 -36.60
CA THR A 393 -42.41 -39.56 -35.43
C THR A 393 -43.75 -39.52 -34.69
N ALA A 394 -44.60 -40.53 -34.87
CA ALA A 394 -45.85 -40.69 -34.12
C ALA A 394 -45.69 -41.58 -32.86
N ASP A 395 -44.75 -42.53 -32.85
CA ASP A 395 -44.59 -43.48 -31.73
C ASP A 395 -43.75 -42.95 -30.56
N ALA A 396 -42.86 -41.98 -30.80
CA ALA A 396 -42.02 -41.40 -29.74
C ALA A 396 -42.79 -40.44 -28.81
N ILE A 397 -43.89 -39.85 -29.28
CA ILE A 397 -44.74 -38.93 -28.49
C ILE A 397 -45.76 -39.72 -27.66
N ALA A 398 -46.17 -40.92 -28.10
CA ALA A 398 -47.09 -41.77 -27.35
C ALA A 398 -46.45 -42.41 -26.10
N GLN A 399 -45.15 -42.71 -26.12
CA GLN A 399 -44.44 -43.29 -24.96
C GLN A 399 -44.09 -42.27 -23.87
N ALA A 400 -43.91 -40.99 -24.20
CA ALA A 400 -43.63 -39.95 -23.22
C ALA A 400 -44.88 -39.52 -22.40
N LEU A 401 -46.08 -39.75 -22.93
CA LEU A 401 -47.35 -39.37 -22.28
C LEU A 401 -47.90 -40.42 -21.29
N GLN A 402 -47.33 -41.63 -21.22
CA GLN A 402 -47.72 -42.64 -20.23
C GLN A 402 -47.04 -42.50 -18.87
N PHE A 403 -45.96 -41.71 -18.75
CA PHE A 403 -45.24 -41.54 -17.49
C PHE A 403 -45.77 -40.42 -16.57
N LEU A 404 -46.72 -39.60 -17.04
CA LEU A 404 -47.24 -38.45 -16.29
C LEU A 404 -48.57 -38.70 -15.55
N ASN A 405 -49.08 -39.94 -15.51
CA ASN A 405 -50.41 -40.26 -14.96
C ASN A 405 -50.44 -41.23 -13.76
N GLN A 406 -49.39 -41.28 -12.93
CA GLN A 406 -49.44 -42.04 -11.67
C GLN A 406 -49.49 -41.10 -10.44
N LYS A 407 -50.66 -41.07 -9.78
CA LYS A 407 -50.91 -40.38 -8.50
C LYS A 407 -50.19 -41.07 -7.34
N PRO A 408 -49.55 -40.35 -6.40
CA PRO A 408 -49.20 -40.90 -5.10
C PRO A 408 -50.42 -40.91 -4.16
N SER A 409 -50.69 -42.05 -3.53
CA SER A 409 -51.68 -42.24 -2.48
C SER A 409 -51.18 -41.74 -1.11
N ALA A 410 -52.09 -41.16 -0.32
CA ALA A 410 -51.85 -40.64 1.03
C ALA A 410 -51.67 -41.74 2.10
N PRO A 411 -50.93 -41.49 3.20
CA PRO A 411 -51.14 -42.15 4.47
C PRO A 411 -51.94 -41.29 5.46
N ALA A 412 -52.84 -41.96 6.20
CA ALA A 412 -53.77 -41.41 7.19
C ALA A 412 -53.16 -41.33 8.62
N PRO A 413 -53.83 -40.68 9.59
CA PRO A 413 -53.20 -40.02 10.75
C PRO A 413 -53.29 -40.80 12.08
N LYS A 414 -52.35 -40.56 13.00
CA LYS A 414 -52.44 -40.74 14.48
C LYS A 414 -51.34 -39.91 15.14
N ALA A 415 -51.40 -39.34 16.34
CA ALA A 415 -52.41 -38.90 17.29
C ALA A 415 -51.62 -38.00 18.27
N VAL A 416 -52.22 -36.90 18.71
CA VAL A 416 -51.65 -35.90 19.65
C VAL A 416 -52.17 -36.17 21.07
N PRO A 417 -51.36 -35.92 22.11
CA PRO A 417 -51.85 -35.33 23.36
C PRO A 417 -51.12 -33.99 23.62
N THR A 418 -51.77 -32.83 23.38
CA THR A 418 -52.42 -31.90 24.34
C THR A 418 -51.60 -31.61 25.61
N GLN A 419 -50.96 -30.43 25.63
CA GLN A 419 -51.36 -29.20 26.37
C GLN A 419 -50.69 -29.09 27.74
N THR A 420 -49.94 -28.02 27.97
CA THR A 420 -50.41 -26.85 28.74
C THR A 420 -49.37 -25.72 28.73
N ALA A 421 -49.88 -24.50 28.60
CA ALA A 421 -49.13 -23.26 28.77
C ALA A 421 -49.00 -22.92 30.27
N ALA A 422 -47.83 -22.48 30.73
CA ALA A 422 -47.65 -21.39 31.70
C ALA A 422 -46.17 -21.07 31.95
N ALA A 423 -45.85 -19.79 31.81
CA ALA A 423 -44.79 -18.98 32.41
C ALA A 423 -43.56 -19.66 33.07
N ASN A 424 -42.36 -19.33 32.57
CA ASN A 424 -41.34 -18.73 33.43
C ASN A 424 -40.29 -17.96 32.62
N LYS A 425 -39.97 -16.76 33.12
CA LYS A 425 -38.80 -15.97 32.76
C LYS A 425 -37.56 -16.80 33.04
N GLU A 426 -36.70 -17.02 32.05
CA GLU A 426 -35.29 -17.32 32.31
C GLU A 426 -34.46 -17.07 31.04
N ALA A 427 -33.30 -16.45 31.26
CA ALA A 427 -32.34 -16.04 30.25
C ALA A 427 -31.85 -17.24 29.42
N ARG A 428 -31.63 -17.05 28.11
CA ARG A 428 -30.89 -18.03 27.30
C ARG A 428 -29.42 -18.04 27.74
N PRO A 429 -28.84 -19.22 28.05
CA PRO A 429 -27.49 -19.31 28.58
C PRO A 429 -26.44 -19.02 27.51
N MET A 430 -25.50 -18.17 27.89
CA MET A 430 -24.16 -18.07 27.34
C MET A 430 -23.37 -19.36 27.69
N ALA A 431 -22.35 -19.66 26.89
CA ALA A 431 -21.30 -20.68 27.07
C ALA A 431 -21.57 -22.08 26.50
N THR A 432 -20.98 -22.35 25.32
CA THR A 432 -20.30 -23.63 25.09
C THR A 432 -19.02 -23.65 25.92
N ALA A 433 -18.83 -24.70 26.71
CA ALA A 433 -17.70 -24.89 27.60
C ALA A 433 -16.35 -24.68 26.90
N THR A 434 -15.55 -23.74 27.39
CA THR A 434 -14.12 -23.60 27.11
C THR A 434 -13.40 -24.84 27.66
N ALA A 435 -12.91 -25.70 26.78
CA ALA A 435 -11.88 -26.66 27.16
C ALA A 435 -10.66 -25.90 27.71
N ALA A 436 -10.02 -26.43 28.76
CA ALA A 436 -8.79 -25.85 29.30
C ALA A 436 -7.73 -25.75 28.18
N PRO A 437 -6.87 -24.71 28.16
CA PRO A 437 -5.79 -24.60 27.18
C PRO A 437 -4.90 -25.85 27.22
N PRO A 438 -4.48 -26.39 26.06
CA PRO A 438 -3.58 -27.53 26.04
C PRO A 438 -2.27 -27.18 26.76
N THR A 439 -1.85 -28.02 27.70
CA THR A 439 -0.68 -27.77 28.56
C THR A 439 0.63 -28.27 27.98
N SER A 440 0.59 -29.32 27.16
CA SER A 440 1.73 -29.85 26.41
C SER A 440 1.26 -30.80 25.31
N ILE A 441 2.17 -31.16 24.42
CA ILE A 441 2.01 -32.29 23.49
C ILE A 441 3.25 -33.16 23.57
N GLU A 442 3.07 -34.46 23.86
CA GLU A 442 4.14 -35.44 23.69
C GLU A 442 4.13 -35.89 22.23
N LEU A 443 5.25 -35.69 21.54
CA LEU A 443 5.44 -36.07 20.14
C LEU A 443 6.56 -37.09 20.08
N THR A 444 6.35 -38.16 19.30
CA THR A 444 7.42 -39.08 18.91
C THR A 444 8.33 -38.43 17.88
N SER A 445 9.56 -38.94 17.71
CA SER A 445 10.48 -38.45 16.67
C SER A 445 9.87 -38.52 15.26
N ASP A 446 9.05 -39.54 14.98
CA ASP A 446 8.34 -39.67 13.70
C ASP A 446 7.30 -38.56 13.52
N GLN A 447 6.56 -38.22 14.57
CA GLN A 447 5.57 -37.14 14.54
C GLN A 447 6.22 -35.77 14.37
N GLU A 448 7.36 -35.52 15.04
CA GLU A 448 8.13 -34.29 14.82
C GLU A 448 8.65 -34.22 13.38
N SER A 449 9.13 -35.33 12.83
CA SER A 449 9.57 -35.38 11.44
C SER A 449 8.42 -35.16 10.45
N LEU A 450 7.20 -35.64 10.74
CA LEU A 450 6.01 -35.38 9.93
C LEU A 450 5.61 -33.90 9.96
N ILE A 451 5.61 -33.26 11.14
CA ILE A 451 5.31 -31.81 11.27
C ILE A 451 6.34 -30.98 10.51
N ARG A 452 7.63 -31.32 10.65
CA ARG A 452 8.71 -30.65 9.92
C ARG A 452 8.49 -30.76 8.41
N LYS A 453 8.30 -31.98 7.91
CA LYS A 453 8.08 -32.23 6.48
C LYS A 453 6.85 -31.49 5.96
N ALA A 454 5.76 -31.51 6.73
CA ALA A 454 4.55 -30.78 6.39
C ALA A 454 4.77 -29.26 6.27
N ALA A 455 5.49 -28.66 7.22
CA ALA A 455 5.82 -27.23 7.18
C ALA A 455 6.70 -26.89 5.98
N ALA A 456 7.70 -27.73 5.69
CA ALA A 456 8.58 -27.59 4.53
C ALA A 456 7.79 -27.69 3.21
N ASP A 457 6.87 -28.65 3.08
CA ASP A 457 6.00 -28.81 1.91
C ASP A 457 5.08 -27.59 1.72
N TYR A 458 4.49 -27.08 2.80
CA TYR A 458 3.65 -25.87 2.76
C TYR A 458 4.45 -24.64 2.33
N ILE A 459 5.65 -24.44 2.87
CA ILE A 459 6.52 -23.32 2.50
C ILE A 459 6.98 -23.49 1.05
N GLY A 460 7.46 -24.66 0.65
CA GLY A 460 7.93 -24.92 -0.70
C GLY A 460 6.85 -24.68 -1.74
N ALA A 461 5.63 -25.16 -1.49
CA ALA A 461 4.49 -24.88 -2.36
C ALA A 461 4.14 -23.40 -2.43
N ALA A 462 4.11 -22.70 -1.28
CA ALA A 462 3.83 -21.27 -1.22
C ALA A 462 4.90 -20.43 -1.94
N THR A 463 6.18 -20.75 -1.76
CA THR A 463 7.31 -20.09 -2.43
C THR A 463 7.25 -20.23 -3.96
N LEU A 464 6.72 -21.36 -4.46
CA LEU A 464 6.54 -21.65 -5.88
C LEU A 464 5.18 -21.21 -6.45
N ASP A 465 4.37 -20.48 -5.66
CA ASP A 465 3.01 -20.06 -6.03
C ASP A 465 2.11 -21.25 -6.44
N ARG A 466 2.28 -22.40 -5.78
CA ARG A 466 1.51 -23.64 -5.99
C ARG A 466 0.60 -23.92 -4.81
N ARG A 467 -0.51 -24.61 -5.08
CA ARG A 467 -1.35 -25.15 -4.01
C ARG A 467 -0.66 -26.36 -3.38
N ALA A 468 -0.38 -26.29 -2.09
CA ALA A 468 0.13 -27.42 -1.33
C ALA A 468 -0.91 -28.54 -1.28
N THR A 469 -0.49 -29.79 -1.49
CA THR A 469 -1.27 -30.95 -1.10
C THR A 469 -1.18 -31.09 0.41
N PRO A 470 -2.30 -31.10 1.16
CA PRO A 470 -2.25 -31.25 2.61
C PRO A 470 -1.54 -32.56 2.98
N PRO A 471 -0.40 -32.51 3.70
CA PRO A 471 0.29 -33.70 4.16
C PRO A 471 -0.58 -34.41 5.21
N ASP A 472 -0.51 -35.73 5.23
CA ASP A 472 -1.19 -36.54 6.24
C ASP A 472 -0.42 -36.44 7.56
N LEU A 473 -0.90 -35.58 8.47
CA LEU A 473 -0.40 -35.49 9.84
C LEU A 473 -0.96 -36.61 10.72
N SER A 474 -1.72 -37.57 10.18
CA SER A 474 -2.26 -38.73 10.88
C SER A 474 -3.02 -38.36 12.16
N SER A 475 -2.79 -39.06 13.28
CA SER A 475 -3.52 -38.90 14.55
C SER A 475 -3.34 -37.54 15.24
N ILE A 476 -2.35 -36.73 14.84
CA ILE A 476 -2.06 -35.43 15.48
C ILE A 476 -2.63 -34.21 14.73
N ALA A 477 -3.25 -34.39 13.57
CA ALA A 477 -3.80 -33.29 12.77
C ALA A 477 -4.75 -32.37 13.56
N ASN A 478 -5.57 -32.97 14.42
CA ASN A 478 -6.56 -32.29 15.25
C ASN A 478 -6.07 -32.00 16.68
N ALA A 479 -4.79 -32.23 16.98
CA ALA A 479 -4.24 -31.94 18.30
C ALA A 479 -4.42 -30.44 18.60
N PRO A 480 -4.99 -30.09 19.76
CA PRO A 480 -5.21 -28.69 20.13
C PRO A 480 -3.86 -28.02 20.43
N VAL A 481 -3.63 -26.87 19.80
CA VAL A 481 -2.49 -25.99 20.09
C VAL A 481 -2.99 -24.58 20.38
N SER A 482 -2.29 -23.82 21.23
CA SER A 482 -2.62 -22.41 21.52
C SER A 482 -2.02 -21.46 20.48
N GLY A 483 -1.15 -21.97 19.62
CA GLY A 483 -0.52 -21.23 18.54
C GLY A 483 0.54 -22.05 17.81
N VAL A 484 0.84 -21.65 16.57
CA VAL A 484 1.99 -22.15 15.82
C VAL A 484 2.70 -20.97 15.17
N PHE A 485 4.02 -20.95 15.27
CA PHE A 485 4.88 -20.06 14.51
C PHE A 485 5.84 -20.89 13.67
N THR A 486 6.08 -20.44 12.44
CA THR A 486 7.13 -20.99 11.60
C THR A 486 8.16 -19.89 11.37
N SER A 487 9.39 -20.15 11.77
CA SER A 487 10.51 -19.23 11.62
C SER A 487 11.50 -19.78 10.59
N LEU A 488 12.00 -18.91 9.73
CA LEU A 488 13.06 -19.18 8.77
C LEU A 488 14.28 -18.36 9.15
N LYS A 489 15.44 -19.00 9.15
CA LYS A 489 16.73 -18.39 9.47
C LYS A 489 17.73 -18.69 8.35
N ARG A 490 18.66 -17.77 8.10
CA ARG A 490 19.79 -17.96 7.18
C ARG A 490 21.07 -17.72 7.95
N LYS A 491 21.94 -18.74 8.10
CA LYS A 491 23.11 -18.72 9.00
C LYS A 491 22.77 -18.18 10.41
N GLY A 492 21.67 -18.67 10.99
CA GLY A 492 21.20 -18.22 12.31
C GLY A 492 20.49 -16.87 12.36
N ARG A 493 20.61 -16.02 11.32
CA ARG A 493 19.92 -14.72 11.25
C ARG A 493 18.47 -14.89 10.80
N LEU A 494 17.54 -14.20 11.45
CA LEU A 494 16.11 -14.26 11.11
C LEU A 494 15.84 -13.78 9.66
N ARG A 495 15.19 -14.62 8.86
CA ARG A 495 14.75 -14.35 7.48
C ARG A 495 13.24 -14.11 7.38
N SER A 496 12.45 -14.80 8.18
CA SER A 496 10.98 -14.63 8.24
C SER A 496 10.45 -15.33 9.49
N CYS A 497 9.38 -14.82 10.10
CA CYS A 497 8.66 -15.55 11.15
C CYS A 497 7.22 -15.06 11.29
N CYS A 498 6.27 -15.93 10.97
CA CYS A 498 4.85 -15.68 11.11
C CYS A 498 4.15 -16.81 11.86
N GLY A 499 3.02 -16.47 12.48
CA GLY A 499 2.23 -17.42 13.25
C GLY A 499 0.98 -16.79 13.84
N SER A 500 0.33 -17.56 14.70
CA SER A 500 -0.82 -17.14 15.51
C SER A 500 -0.65 -17.61 16.95
N PHE A 501 -1.24 -16.88 17.88
CA PHE A 501 -1.25 -17.21 19.30
C PHE A 501 -2.54 -16.71 19.95
N GLY A 502 -3.16 -17.54 20.79
CA GLY A 502 -4.36 -17.21 21.54
C GLY A 502 -5.39 -18.35 21.48
N GLN A 503 -6.32 -18.26 20.53
CA GLN A 503 -7.42 -19.23 20.41
C GLN A 503 -6.88 -20.64 20.11
N THR A 504 -7.36 -21.64 20.86
CA THR A 504 -7.04 -23.04 20.61
C THR A 504 -7.59 -23.48 19.26
N MET A 505 -6.72 -24.04 18.42
CA MET A 505 -7.05 -24.48 17.06
C MET A 505 -6.39 -25.83 16.74
N PRO A 506 -6.89 -26.57 15.73
CA PRO A 506 -6.23 -27.78 15.23
C PRO A 506 -4.83 -27.49 14.67
N LEU A 507 -3.85 -28.31 15.07
CA LEU A 507 -2.45 -28.23 14.63
C LEU A 507 -2.29 -28.07 13.11
N GLN A 508 -2.97 -28.91 12.31
CA GLN A 508 -2.82 -28.88 10.85
C GLN A 508 -3.21 -27.52 10.25
N LYS A 509 -4.30 -26.93 10.74
CA LYS A 509 -4.78 -25.62 10.27
C LYS A 509 -3.79 -24.51 10.63
N CYS A 510 -3.36 -24.46 11.90
CA CYS A 510 -2.37 -23.49 12.36
C CYS A 510 -1.05 -23.59 11.60
N LEU A 511 -0.57 -24.82 11.38
CA LEU A 511 0.69 -25.07 10.70
C LEU A 511 0.65 -24.58 9.25
N ALA A 512 -0.42 -24.89 8.52
CA ALA A 512 -0.60 -24.46 7.14
C ALA A 512 -0.64 -22.92 7.03
N GLU A 513 -1.39 -22.26 7.92
CA GLU A 513 -1.50 -20.79 7.95
C GLU A 513 -0.16 -20.12 8.32
N ALA A 514 0.54 -20.64 9.33
CA ALA A 514 1.83 -20.12 9.77
C ALA A 514 2.90 -20.29 8.68
N ALA A 515 3.04 -21.50 8.13
CA ALA A 515 3.98 -21.83 7.07
C ALA A 515 3.76 -20.98 5.81
N HIS A 516 2.51 -20.87 5.35
CA HIS A 516 2.18 -20.05 4.19
C HIS A 516 2.52 -18.58 4.41
N ARG A 517 2.10 -17.99 5.54
CA ARG A 517 2.41 -16.59 5.87
C ARG A 517 3.90 -16.33 6.03
N THR A 518 4.65 -17.27 6.59
CA THR A 518 6.11 -17.16 6.71
C THR A 518 6.78 -17.12 5.33
N ALA A 519 6.25 -17.84 4.34
CA ALA A 519 6.77 -17.80 2.97
C ALA A 519 6.40 -16.50 2.21
N THR A 520 5.19 -15.96 2.43
CA THR A 520 4.62 -14.94 1.52
C THR A 520 4.33 -13.57 2.15
N ASN A 521 4.10 -13.49 3.47
CA ASN A 521 3.40 -12.37 4.11
C ASN A 521 4.06 -11.86 5.42
N ASP A 522 5.37 -11.98 5.58
CA ASP A 522 6.07 -11.28 6.67
C ASP A 522 6.34 -9.82 6.27
N PRO A 523 5.71 -8.82 6.92
CA PRO A 523 5.84 -7.42 6.49
C PRO A 523 7.27 -6.87 6.64
N ARG A 524 8.12 -7.52 7.43
CA ARG A 524 9.50 -7.08 7.68
C ARG A 524 10.44 -7.44 6.53
N PHE A 525 10.15 -8.48 5.77
CA PHE A 525 11.07 -9.03 4.76
C PHE A 525 10.37 -9.22 3.40
N PRO A 526 11.11 -9.32 2.29
CA PRO A 526 10.55 -9.80 1.01
C PRO A 526 10.02 -11.24 1.13
N ARG A 527 9.14 -11.64 0.21
CA ARG A 527 8.73 -13.05 0.04
C ARG A 527 9.96 -13.96 -0.06
N ILE A 528 9.83 -15.21 0.37
CA ILE A 528 10.92 -16.17 0.26
C ILE A 528 11.17 -16.47 -1.22
N SER A 529 12.43 -16.34 -1.64
CA SER A 529 12.86 -16.73 -2.98
C SER A 529 13.08 -18.24 -3.07
N PRO A 530 12.72 -18.91 -4.17
CA PRO A 530 13.09 -20.30 -4.38
C PRO A 530 14.61 -20.55 -4.32
N SER A 531 15.44 -19.54 -4.67
CA SER A 531 16.90 -19.70 -4.68
C SER A 531 17.52 -19.69 -3.29
N GLU A 532 16.83 -19.16 -2.27
CA GLU A 532 17.33 -19.19 -0.89
C GLU A 532 16.81 -20.40 -0.10
N VAL A 533 15.76 -21.09 -0.54
CA VAL A 533 15.15 -22.23 0.18
C VAL A 533 16.17 -23.30 0.63
N PRO A 534 17.14 -23.74 -0.21
CA PRO A 534 18.14 -24.73 0.21
C PRO A 534 19.11 -24.23 1.30
N HIS A 535 19.15 -22.92 1.53
CA HIS A 535 20.08 -22.25 2.46
C HIS A 535 19.38 -21.74 3.72
N LEU A 536 18.12 -22.11 3.91
CA LEU A 536 17.32 -21.71 5.06
C LEU A 536 17.15 -22.86 6.05
N ASP A 537 17.31 -22.52 7.32
CA ASP A 537 16.90 -23.34 8.45
C ASP A 537 15.48 -22.98 8.86
N MET A 538 14.70 -23.98 9.25
CA MET A 538 13.33 -23.80 9.71
C MET A 538 13.17 -24.23 11.17
N GLU A 539 12.39 -23.45 11.91
CA GLU A 539 11.90 -23.80 13.24
C GLU A 539 10.37 -23.70 13.27
N VAL A 540 9.70 -24.79 13.64
CA VAL A 540 8.25 -24.81 13.90
C VAL A 540 8.04 -24.80 15.41
N TRP A 541 7.46 -23.72 15.92
CA TRP A 541 7.14 -23.54 17.33
C TRP A 541 5.68 -23.88 17.57
N LEU A 542 5.42 -24.92 18.37
CA LEU A 542 4.09 -25.25 18.89
C LEU A 542 3.93 -24.63 20.27
N LEU A 543 2.87 -23.85 20.48
CA LEU A 543 2.69 -23.07 21.71
C LEU A 543 1.55 -23.62 22.57
N PHE A 544 1.77 -23.62 23.89
CA PHE A 544 0.91 -24.24 24.90
C PHE A 544 0.76 -23.35 26.14
N ALA A 545 -0.32 -23.56 26.90
CA ALA A 545 -0.56 -22.98 28.22
C ALA A 545 -0.19 -21.48 28.37
N PRO A 546 -0.88 -20.55 27.69
CA PRO A 546 -0.80 -19.14 28.07
C PRO A 546 -1.28 -18.96 29.51
N GLU A 547 -0.35 -18.61 30.41
CA GLU A 547 -0.62 -18.33 31.82
C GLU A 547 -0.31 -16.87 32.12
N LYS A 548 -1.24 -16.17 32.76
CA LYS A 548 -1.01 -14.80 33.21
C LYS A 548 -0.02 -14.81 34.38
N ILE A 549 1.03 -13.98 34.28
CA ILE A 549 1.94 -13.69 35.39
C ILE A 549 1.19 -12.79 36.39
N ASN A 550 1.06 -13.25 37.63
CA ASN A 550 0.33 -12.53 38.68
C ASN A 550 1.25 -11.65 39.54
N GLU A 551 2.54 -11.96 39.52
CA GLU A 551 3.63 -11.19 40.10
C GLU A 551 3.63 -9.77 39.51
N ARG A 552 4.14 -8.81 40.30
CA ARG A 552 4.15 -7.37 39.98
C ARG A 552 5.56 -6.82 40.14
N GLY A 553 5.85 -5.69 39.50
CA GLY A 553 7.16 -5.07 39.58
C GLY A 553 8.29 -6.04 39.24
N GLU A 554 9.38 -5.98 40.01
CA GLU A 554 10.57 -6.82 39.79
C GLU A 554 10.36 -8.31 40.10
N ASP A 555 9.35 -8.67 40.90
CA ASP A 555 9.05 -10.08 41.20
C ASP A 555 8.69 -10.88 39.93
N ARG A 556 8.27 -10.19 38.86
CA ARG A 556 8.03 -10.80 37.53
C ARG A 556 9.29 -11.45 36.95
N ILE A 557 10.50 -11.03 37.34
CA ILE A 557 11.75 -11.68 36.94
C ILE A 557 11.77 -13.14 37.41
N ASN A 558 11.32 -13.42 38.63
CA ASN A 558 11.31 -14.76 39.19
C ASN A 558 10.23 -15.67 38.56
N ALA A 559 9.25 -15.08 37.88
CA ALA A 559 8.16 -15.79 37.21
C ALA A 559 8.50 -16.23 35.77
N VAL A 560 9.65 -15.79 35.23
CA VAL A 560 10.06 -16.06 33.85
C VAL A 560 11.37 -16.83 33.82
N GLN A 561 11.44 -17.83 32.95
CA GLN A 561 12.61 -18.70 32.80
C GLN A 561 13.03 -18.68 31.32
N VAL A 562 14.18 -18.07 31.05
CA VAL A 562 14.78 -18.00 29.71
C VAL A 562 14.98 -19.41 29.15
N GLY A 563 14.70 -19.57 27.85
CA GLY A 563 14.79 -20.84 27.14
C GLY A 563 13.61 -21.80 27.36
N THR A 564 12.76 -21.54 28.35
CA THR A 564 11.53 -22.33 28.61
C THR A 564 10.27 -21.53 28.25
N HIS A 565 10.20 -20.29 28.71
CA HIS A 565 9.02 -19.45 28.54
C HIS A 565 9.14 -18.50 27.35
N GLY A 566 8.06 -18.39 26.58
CA GLY A 566 7.78 -17.25 25.70
C GLY A 566 6.93 -16.23 26.44
N LEU A 567 6.95 -14.98 26.00
CA LEU A 567 6.22 -13.89 26.64
C LEU A 567 5.28 -13.20 25.64
N GLN A 568 4.07 -12.91 26.09
CA GLN A 568 3.17 -11.97 25.46
C GLN A 568 2.86 -10.85 26.44
N LEU A 569 3.13 -9.61 26.03
CA LEU A 569 2.84 -8.42 26.80
C LEU A 569 1.69 -7.66 26.14
N ILE A 570 0.74 -7.20 26.96
CA ILE A 570 -0.40 -6.37 26.55
C ILE A 570 -0.48 -5.17 27.48
N LYS A 571 -0.45 -3.96 26.92
CA LYS A 571 -0.66 -2.69 27.62
C LYS A 571 -1.54 -1.77 26.78
N GLY A 572 -2.79 -1.56 27.18
CA GLY A 572 -3.78 -0.84 26.35
C GLY A 572 -4.00 -1.55 25.01
N GLN A 573 -3.78 -0.83 23.90
CA GLN A 573 -3.86 -1.38 22.53
C GLN A 573 -2.53 -2.00 22.04
N ASN A 574 -1.43 -1.79 22.79
CA ASN A 574 -0.10 -2.26 22.41
C ASN A 574 0.09 -3.72 22.83
N ARG A 575 0.68 -4.51 21.92
CA ARG A 575 0.93 -5.94 22.14
C ARG A 575 2.26 -6.38 21.54
N GLY A 576 3.07 -7.05 22.36
CA GLY A 576 4.34 -7.66 21.96
C GLY A 576 4.32 -9.15 22.27
N LEU A 577 4.95 -9.96 21.42
CA LEU A 577 5.14 -11.38 21.66
C LEU A 577 6.54 -11.79 21.23
N LEU A 578 7.23 -12.52 22.10
CA LEU A 578 8.53 -13.13 21.82
C LEU A 578 8.50 -14.63 22.17
N LEU A 579 9.04 -15.45 21.28
CA LEU A 579 9.08 -16.91 21.42
C LEU A 579 10.19 -17.34 22.42
N PRO A 580 10.10 -18.53 23.04
CA PRO A 580 11.07 -18.98 24.03
C PRO A 580 12.54 -19.02 23.55
N GLY A 581 12.75 -19.25 22.25
CA GLY A 581 14.10 -19.32 21.67
C GLY A 581 14.78 -17.95 21.47
N VAL A 582 14.00 -16.87 21.36
CA VAL A 582 14.54 -15.53 21.08
C VAL A 582 15.55 -15.05 22.13
N PRO A 583 15.27 -15.10 23.45
CA PRO A 583 16.23 -14.65 24.44
C PRO A 583 17.49 -15.53 24.49
N VAL A 584 17.39 -16.82 24.13
CA VAL A 584 18.54 -17.72 24.04
C VAL A 584 19.44 -17.34 22.88
N ASP A 585 18.85 -17.14 21.69
CA ASP A 585 19.58 -16.74 20.48
C ASP A 585 20.29 -15.39 20.66
N ALA A 586 19.69 -14.48 21.42
CA ALA A 586 20.23 -13.14 21.66
C ALA A 586 21.12 -13.03 22.92
N GLY A 587 21.28 -14.11 23.69
CA GLY A 587 22.05 -14.12 24.94
C GLY A 587 21.47 -13.22 26.04
N TRP A 588 20.14 -13.04 26.06
CA TRP A 588 19.46 -12.18 27.03
C TRP A 588 19.20 -12.90 28.35
N ASP A 589 19.38 -12.17 29.46
CA ASP A 589 18.83 -12.58 30.74
C ASP A 589 17.31 -12.31 30.83
N THR A 590 16.69 -12.69 31.95
CA THR A 590 15.24 -12.54 32.13
C THR A 590 14.77 -11.08 32.13
N GLU A 591 15.55 -10.17 32.71
CA GLU A 591 15.18 -8.76 32.74
C GLU A 591 15.25 -8.16 31.34
N GLN A 592 16.33 -8.42 30.60
CA GLN A 592 16.48 -8.05 29.21
C GLN A 592 15.35 -8.64 28.36
N PHE A 593 14.94 -9.89 28.61
CA PHE A 593 13.83 -10.51 27.90
C PHE A 593 12.49 -9.78 28.12
N LEU A 594 12.20 -9.37 29.36
CA LEU A 594 11.04 -8.57 29.71
C LEU A 594 11.09 -7.17 29.09
N GLN A 595 12.27 -6.55 29.04
CA GLN A 595 12.48 -5.26 28.38
C GLN A 595 12.26 -5.36 26.86
N GLN A 596 12.77 -6.41 26.22
CA GLN A 596 12.67 -6.58 24.77
C GLN A 596 11.24 -6.90 24.32
N VAL A 597 10.43 -7.60 25.13
CA VAL A 597 9.00 -7.78 24.80
C VAL A 597 8.22 -6.46 24.92
N CYS A 598 8.62 -5.55 25.81
CA CYS A 598 8.07 -4.18 25.87
C CYS A 598 8.41 -3.39 24.59
N ILE A 599 9.69 -3.38 24.20
CA ILE A 599 10.15 -2.74 22.96
C ILE A 599 9.38 -3.31 21.76
N LYS A 600 9.19 -4.63 21.73
CA LYS A 600 8.41 -5.31 20.68
C LYS A 600 6.94 -4.90 20.67
N ALA A 601 6.36 -4.59 21.82
CA ALA A 601 5.01 -4.08 21.95
C ALA A 601 4.90 -2.59 21.60
N GLY A 602 6.02 -1.88 21.43
CA GLY A 602 6.04 -0.43 21.22
C GLY A 602 5.78 0.37 22.49
N VAL A 603 6.11 -0.18 23.66
CA VAL A 603 6.02 0.49 24.96
C VAL A 603 7.39 0.62 25.62
N PRO A 604 7.59 1.54 26.58
CA PRO A 604 8.87 1.74 27.24
C PRO A 604 9.46 0.43 27.81
N PRO A 605 10.78 0.19 27.75
CA PRO A 605 11.41 -1.06 28.20
C PRO A 605 11.10 -1.46 29.64
N THR A 606 10.77 -0.52 30.52
CA THR A 606 10.41 -0.78 31.92
C THR A 606 8.93 -1.07 32.14
N SER A 607 8.09 -0.98 31.10
CA SER A 607 6.62 -1.13 31.25
C SER A 607 6.20 -2.50 31.79
N TRP A 608 7.06 -3.52 31.71
CA TRP A 608 6.81 -4.80 32.33
C TRP A 608 6.77 -4.73 33.86
N LYS A 609 7.22 -3.66 34.51
CA LYS A 609 7.08 -3.45 35.95
C LYS A 609 5.69 -2.91 36.33
N ASP A 610 4.98 -2.29 35.38
CA ASP A 610 3.73 -1.59 35.64
C ASP A 610 2.56 -2.54 35.96
N ASP A 611 1.68 -2.08 36.85
CA ASP A 611 0.50 -2.81 37.32
C ASP A 611 -0.60 -2.94 36.25
N ASP A 612 -0.68 -1.99 35.32
CA ASP A 612 -1.63 -2.00 34.21
C ASP A 612 -1.14 -2.85 33.01
N THR A 613 0.14 -3.25 33.03
CA THR A 613 0.70 -4.18 32.05
C THR A 613 0.32 -5.61 32.38
N THR A 614 -0.32 -6.28 31.43
CA THR A 614 -0.61 -7.71 31.53
C THR A 614 0.43 -8.51 30.76
N ILE A 615 1.09 -9.46 31.44
CA ILE A 615 2.07 -10.36 30.83
C ILE A 615 1.56 -11.79 30.93
N PHE A 616 1.59 -12.50 29.82
CA PHE A 616 1.39 -13.93 29.76
C PHE A 616 2.73 -14.61 29.49
N ARG A 617 3.04 -15.65 30.27
CA ARG A 617 4.06 -16.63 29.92
C ARG A 617 3.41 -17.81 29.21
N PHE A 618 4.12 -18.45 28.30
CA PHE A 618 3.66 -19.67 27.65
C PHE A 618 4.83 -20.60 27.36
N ALA A 619 4.55 -21.90 27.32
CA ALA A 619 5.53 -22.89 26.91
C ALA A 619 5.52 -23.06 25.39
N GLY A 620 6.67 -23.40 24.81
CA GLY A 620 6.78 -23.71 23.40
C GLY A 620 7.69 -24.91 23.14
N LYS A 621 7.29 -25.77 22.20
CA LYS A 621 8.13 -26.84 21.68
C LYS A 621 8.59 -26.49 20.27
N ALA A 622 9.92 -26.40 20.07
CA ALA A 622 10.53 -26.11 18.78
C ALA A 622 10.92 -27.41 18.07
N ILE A 623 10.45 -27.56 16.83
CA ILE A 623 10.85 -28.63 15.91
C ILE A 623 11.75 -27.99 14.86
N ARG A 624 12.99 -28.47 14.73
CA ARG A 624 14.02 -27.86 13.88
C ARG A 624 14.39 -28.74 12.69
N GLY A 625 14.79 -28.11 11.59
CA GLY A 625 15.45 -28.76 10.45
C GLY A 625 15.44 -27.90 9.20
N GLY A 626 16.06 -28.39 8.13
CA GLY A 626 16.06 -27.70 6.82
C GLY A 626 14.71 -27.79 6.11
N LEU A 627 14.53 -26.95 5.09
CA LEU A 627 13.37 -27.03 4.17
C LEU A 627 13.52 -28.10 3.09
N VAL A 628 14.74 -28.59 2.88
CA VAL A 628 15.06 -29.61 1.90
C VAL A 628 15.80 -30.73 2.61
N ASP A 629 15.47 -31.98 2.28
CA ASP A 629 16.20 -33.14 2.80
C ASP A 629 17.55 -33.28 2.06
N GLY A 630 18.67 -33.10 2.77
CA GLY A 630 20.05 -33.23 2.23
C GLY A 630 20.47 -32.13 1.26
N ASP A 631 21.39 -32.43 0.33
CA ASP A 631 21.86 -31.51 -0.74
C ASP A 631 20.83 -31.34 -1.89
N GLY A 632 19.54 -31.46 -1.58
CA GLY A 632 18.47 -31.51 -2.56
C GLY A 632 18.35 -30.22 -3.37
N LYS A 633 18.18 -30.35 -4.70
CA LYS A 633 17.92 -29.21 -5.58
C LYS A 633 16.46 -28.74 -5.40
N PHE A 634 16.27 -27.48 -5.01
CA PHE A 634 14.96 -26.83 -5.04
C PHE A 634 14.75 -26.13 -6.40
N PRO A 635 13.53 -26.13 -6.99
CA PRO A 635 13.31 -25.46 -8.27
C PRO A 635 13.58 -23.96 -8.18
N LEU A 636 14.35 -23.41 -9.12
CA LEU A 636 14.56 -21.97 -9.25
C LEU A 636 13.35 -21.30 -9.91
N ALA A 637 13.19 -20.00 -9.67
CA ALA A 637 12.22 -19.20 -10.41
C ALA A 637 12.57 -19.24 -11.92
N PRO A 638 11.61 -19.59 -12.80
CA PRO A 638 11.86 -19.54 -14.23
C PRO A 638 12.04 -18.08 -14.69
N PRO A 639 12.76 -17.84 -15.80
CA PRO A 639 12.77 -16.54 -16.44
C PRO A 639 11.34 -16.06 -16.72
N LEU A 640 11.05 -14.79 -16.42
CA LEU A 640 9.73 -14.19 -16.65
C LEU A 640 9.43 -14.04 -18.14
N TYR A 641 10.49 -13.82 -18.94
CA TYR A 641 10.41 -13.48 -20.36
C TYR A 641 11.31 -14.37 -21.19
N VAL A 642 10.88 -14.74 -22.39
CA VAL A 642 11.78 -15.36 -23.37
C VAL A 642 12.56 -14.30 -24.14
N ASP A 643 13.62 -14.69 -24.85
CA ASP A 643 14.48 -13.75 -25.60
C ASP A 643 13.72 -12.86 -26.59
N SER A 644 12.65 -13.37 -27.22
CA SER A 644 11.82 -12.58 -28.13
C SER A 644 11.06 -11.48 -27.40
N ASP A 645 10.60 -11.73 -26.18
CA ASP A 645 9.89 -10.75 -25.36
C ASP A 645 10.85 -9.65 -24.90
N MET A 646 12.06 -10.03 -24.47
CA MET A 646 13.11 -9.07 -24.09
C MET A 646 13.45 -8.12 -25.24
N ARG A 647 13.61 -8.64 -26.47
CA ARG A 647 13.86 -7.82 -27.66
C ARG A 647 12.67 -6.91 -27.99
N ALA A 648 11.44 -7.40 -27.85
CA ALA A 648 10.24 -6.60 -28.08
C ALA A 648 10.09 -5.46 -27.05
N LEU A 649 10.39 -5.72 -25.78
CA LEU A 649 10.40 -4.72 -24.71
C LEU A 649 11.50 -3.68 -24.92
N GLU A 650 12.70 -4.10 -25.34
CA GLU A 650 13.80 -3.18 -25.64
C GLU A 650 13.44 -2.26 -26.82
N GLN A 651 12.89 -2.83 -27.90
CA GLN A 651 12.41 -2.07 -29.05
C GLN A 651 11.29 -1.11 -28.67
N TYR A 652 10.33 -1.57 -27.85
CA TYR A 652 9.28 -0.72 -27.29
C TYR A 652 9.84 0.47 -26.49
N CYS A 653 10.85 0.25 -25.65
CA CYS A 653 11.51 1.31 -24.89
C CYS A 653 12.17 2.34 -25.83
N ARG A 654 12.86 1.86 -26.87
CA ARG A 654 13.49 2.69 -27.90
C ARG A 654 12.49 3.56 -28.63
N ASP A 655 11.38 2.97 -29.07
CA ASP A 655 10.32 3.66 -29.79
C ASP A 655 9.59 4.67 -28.90
N THR A 656 9.35 4.32 -27.63
CA THR A 656 8.76 5.21 -26.63
C THR A 656 9.64 6.45 -26.41
N ILE A 657 10.94 6.26 -26.17
CA ILE A 657 11.88 7.37 -25.99
C ILE A 657 11.91 8.24 -27.24
N ALA A 658 12.00 7.63 -28.43
CA ALA A 658 12.03 8.38 -29.69
C ALA A 658 10.73 9.18 -29.92
N ALA A 659 9.57 8.60 -29.64
CA ALA A 659 8.27 9.27 -29.75
C ALA A 659 8.18 10.46 -28.77
N VAL A 660 8.53 10.23 -27.50
CA VAL A 660 8.53 11.28 -26.48
C VAL A 660 9.48 12.40 -26.86
N ILE A 661 10.71 12.11 -27.32
CA ILE A 661 11.68 13.14 -27.76
C ILE A 661 11.13 13.98 -28.91
N ARG A 662 10.39 13.38 -29.85
CA ARG A 662 9.79 14.08 -31.00
C ARG A 662 8.48 14.80 -30.68
N GLY A 663 7.90 14.60 -29.49
CA GLY A 663 6.60 15.16 -29.11
C GLY A 663 5.39 14.41 -29.71
N SER A 664 5.60 13.18 -30.19
CA SER A 664 4.54 12.28 -30.64
C SER A 664 3.93 11.53 -29.44
N THR A 665 2.70 11.02 -29.59
CA THR A 665 2.07 10.15 -28.58
C THR A 665 2.79 8.79 -28.57
N PRO A 666 3.46 8.41 -27.46
CA PRO A 666 4.07 7.09 -27.36
C PRO A 666 3.00 5.99 -27.15
N MET A 667 3.35 4.76 -27.49
CA MET A 667 2.61 3.59 -27.02
C MET A 667 2.85 3.43 -25.52
N TYR A 668 1.78 3.21 -24.75
CA TYR A 668 1.87 3.10 -23.29
C TYR A 668 2.18 1.69 -22.78
N TYR A 669 2.26 0.71 -23.69
CA TYR A 669 2.51 -0.69 -23.39
C TYR A 669 3.06 -1.40 -24.65
N CYS A 670 3.79 -2.50 -24.46
CA CYS A 670 4.38 -3.33 -25.51
C CYS A 670 3.36 -4.38 -25.98
N PRO A 671 2.91 -4.36 -27.25
CA PRO A 671 1.98 -5.36 -27.77
C PRO A 671 2.56 -6.77 -27.75
N ASN A 672 1.71 -7.78 -27.51
CA ASN A 672 2.04 -9.22 -27.54
C ASN A 672 3.06 -9.69 -26.48
N VAL A 673 3.45 -8.84 -25.53
CA VAL A 673 4.26 -9.23 -24.36
C VAL A 673 3.39 -9.17 -23.11
N SER A 674 3.45 -10.21 -22.27
CA SER A 674 2.71 -10.24 -21.01
C SER A 674 3.26 -9.21 -20.00
N ASP A 675 2.37 -8.56 -19.25
CA ASP A 675 2.79 -7.63 -18.18
C ASP A 675 2.91 -8.40 -16.87
N SER A 676 4.13 -8.50 -16.34
CA SER A 676 4.43 -9.17 -15.07
C SER A 676 4.75 -8.15 -13.97
N ASN A 677 4.56 -8.57 -12.73
CA ASN A 677 5.00 -7.79 -11.57
C ASN A 677 6.46 -8.11 -11.26
N VAL A 678 7.30 -7.08 -11.20
CA VAL A 678 8.76 -7.19 -11.04
C VAL A 678 9.24 -6.40 -9.83
N ASN A 679 10.37 -6.77 -9.26
CA ASN A 679 11.00 -6.03 -8.16
C ASN A 679 11.83 -4.85 -8.66
N GLY A 680 12.22 -4.85 -9.92
CA GLY A 680 12.95 -3.74 -10.50
C GLY A 680 12.96 -3.72 -12.02
N ALA A 681 13.17 -2.53 -12.56
CA ALA A 681 13.46 -2.33 -13.97
C ALA A 681 14.50 -1.22 -14.13
N ALA A 682 15.38 -1.37 -15.11
CA ALA A 682 16.36 -0.37 -15.50
C ALA A 682 16.36 -0.19 -17.03
N VAL A 683 16.56 1.06 -17.45
CA VAL A 683 16.80 1.42 -18.85
C VAL A 683 18.11 2.20 -18.88
N VAL A 684 19.07 1.67 -19.62
CA VAL A 684 20.39 2.27 -19.82
C VAL A 684 20.48 2.75 -21.25
N VAL A 685 20.88 4.00 -21.44
CA VAL A 685 21.12 4.57 -22.77
C VAL A 685 22.55 5.06 -22.88
N THR A 686 23.22 4.66 -23.95
CA THR A 686 24.56 5.12 -24.31
C THR A 686 24.47 6.05 -25.53
N PRO A 687 24.68 7.37 -25.35
CA PRO A 687 24.70 8.32 -26.46
C PRO A 687 25.85 8.04 -27.44
N PRO A 688 25.66 8.26 -28.76
CA PRO A 688 26.74 8.10 -29.73
C PRO A 688 27.95 8.98 -29.39
N GLY A 689 29.14 8.38 -29.35
CA GLY A 689 30.40 9.08 -29.06
C GLY A 689 30.57 9.52 -27.60
N SER A 690 29.68 9.08 -26.69
CA SER A 690 29.85 9.29 -25.25
C SER A 690 30.46 8.06 -24.59
N SER A 691 31.33 8.27 -23.60
CA SER A 691 31.84 7.23 -22.71
C SER A 691 31.02 7.08 -21.42
N ARG A 692 29.90 7.81 -21.28
CA ARG A 692 29.07 7.82 -20.07
C ARG A 692 27.64 7.41 -20.38
N ASP A 693 27.22 6.32 -19.75
CA ASP A 693 25.85 5.84 -19.82
C ASP A 693 24.91 6.72 -19.00
N ILE A 694 23.66 6.78 -19.44
CA ILE A 694 22.54 7.36 -18.67
C ILE A 694 21.68 6.19 -18.21
N ASN A 695 21.78 5.86 -16.93
CA ASN A 695 21.01 4.80 -16.29
C ASN A 695 19.86 5.41 -15.48
N LEU A 696 18.62 5.01 -15.78
CA LEU A 696 17.49 5.19 -14.88
C LEU A 696 16.95 3.82 -14.46
N SER A 697 16.69 3.67 -13.17
CA SER A 697 16.15 2.44 -12.60
C SER A 697 15.14 2.74 -11.51
N ARG A 698 14.21 1.79 -11.33
CA ARG A 698 13.31 1.73 -10.18
C ARG A 698 13.41 0.35 -9.57
N LEU A 699 13.61 0.29 -8.26
CA LEU A 699 13.78 -0.94 -7.49
C LEU A 699 12.87 -0.90 -6.26
N ASN A 700 12.28 -2.03 -5.91
CA ASN A 700 11.54 -2.27 -4.68
C ASN A 700 11.68 -3.74 -4.26
N LEU A 701 12.27 -3.96 -3.09
CA LEU A 701 12.53 -5.30 -2.56
C LEU A 701 11.27 -6.07 -2.19
N LYS A 702 10.26 -5.40 -1.62
CA LYS A 702 9.08 -6.06 -1.03
C LYS A 702 7.88 -6.05 -1.96
N GLN A 703 7.57 -4.89 -2.51
CA GLN A 703 6.40 -4.70 -3.35
C GLN A 703 6.82 -4.76 -4.82
N GLN A 704 6.24 -5.69 -5.54
CA GLN A 704 6.45 -5.76 -6.98
C GLN A 704 5.63 -4.68 -7.71
N MET A 705 6.14 -4.24 -8.85
CA MET A 705 5.55 -3.20 -9.68
C MET A 705 5.28 -3.72 -11.10
N PRO A 706 4.20 -3.28 -11.76
CA PRO A 706 3.87 -3.71 -13.13
C PRO A 706 4.91 -3.23 -14.13
N LEU A 707 5.60 -4.16 -14.78
CA LEU A 707 6.79 -3.92 -15.61
C LEU A 707 6.56 -2.85 -16.67
N GLN A 708 5.55 -3.00 -17.53
CA GLN A 708 5.43 -2.17 -18.73
C GLN A 708 5.14 -0.71 -18.39
N SER A 709 4.37 -0.45 -17.33
CA SER A 709 4.14 0.91 -16.84
C SER A 709 5.39 1.53 -16.21
N THR A 710 6.20 0.71 -15.53
CA THR A 710 7.49 1.13 -14.98
C THR A 710 8.47 1.49 -16.10
N LEU A 711 8.59 0.64 -17.12
CA LEU A 711 9.40 0.90 -18.30
C LEU A 711 8.94 2.17 -19.03
N PHE A 712 7.63 2.35 -19.22
CA PHE A 712 7.09 3.58 -19.83
C PHE A 712 7.49 4.84 -19.07
N SER A 713 7.38 4.83 -17.73
CA SER A 713 7.82 5.95 -16.89
C SER A 713 9.32 6.21 -17.03
N LEU A 714 10.14 5.15 -16.93
CA LEU A 714 11.60 5.26 -17.08
C LEU A 714 11.99 5.84 -18.44
N CYS A 715 11.37 5.36 -19.53
CA CYS A 715 11.55 5.88 -20.87
C CYS A 715 11.16 7.35 -20.99
N SER A 716 10.04 7.76 -20.38
CA SER A 716 9.58 9.14 -20.41
C SER A 716 10.54 10.08 -19.67
N ASP A 717 11.01 9.68 -18.49
CA ASP A 717 11.99 10.43 -17.69
C ASP A 717 13.35 10.53 -18.40
N LEU A 718 13.76 9.44 -19.07
CA LEU A 718 14.98 9.38 -19.85
C LEU A 718 14.90 10.29 -21.07
N ALA A 719 13.78 10.26 -21.80
CA ALA A 719 13.53 11.15 -22.94
C ALA A 719 13.57 12.63 -22.55
N ALA A 720 12.99 13.00 -21.40
CA ALA A 720 13.09 14.36 -20.86
C ALA A 720 14.54 14.74 -20.55
N THR A 721 15.33 13.81 -20.02
CA THR A 721 16.76 14.02 -19.73
C THR A 721 17.59 14.18 -21.01
N LEU A 722 17.36 13.36 -22.03
CA LEU A 722 18.02 13.46 -23.33
C LEU A 722 17.69 14.78 -24.04
N ARG A 723 16.41 15.21 -24.01
CA ARG A 723 15.98 16.52 -24.52
C ARG A 723 16.72 17.68 -23.87
N ARG A 724 16.85 17.67 -22.53
CA ARG A 724 17.61 18.70 -21.79
C ARG A 724 19.08 18.75 -22.18
N ARG A 725 19.65 17.63 -22.63
CA ARG A 725 21.03 17.55 -23.15
C ARG A 725 21.15 17.91 -24.64
N GLY A 726 20.08 18.41 -25.27
CA GLY A 726 20.08 18.78 -26.69
C GLY A 726 20.07 17.59 -27.65
N MET A 727 19.82 16.37 -27.18
CA MET A 727 19.77 15.18 -28.03
C MET A 727 18.38 15.03 -28.64
N MET A 728 18.25 15.44 -29.91
CA MET A 728 16.99 15.37 -30.67
C MET A 728 16.95 14.17 -31.65
N SER A 729 18.06 13.45 -31.81
CA SER A 729 18.15 12.28 -32.69
C SER A 729 17.87 10.98 -31.92
N GLY A 730 17.13 10.04 -32.53
CA GLY A 730 16.85 8.72 -31.95
C GLY A 730 17.97 7.68 -32.10
N LYS A 731 19.21 8.12 -32.36
CA LYS A 731 20.37 7.22 -32.47
C LYS A 731 21.04 7.13 -31.10
N PHE A 732 20.87 6.01 -30.43
CA PHE A 732 21.53 5.67 -29.17
C PHE A 732 21.47 4.16 -28.96
N ASP A 733 22.44 3.61 -28.24
CA ASP A 733 22.34 2.23 -27.77
C ASP A 733 21.45 2.20 -26.53
N LEU A 734 20.66 1.14 -26.39
CA LEU A 734 19.69 1.01 -25.29
C LEU A 734 19.75 -0.42 -24.78
N GLU A 735 19.90 -0.55 -23.46
CA GLU A 735 19.83 -1.81 -22.76
C GLU A 735 18.69 -1.74 -21.73
N ILE A 736 18.04 -2.88 -21.50
CA ILE A 736 17.05 -3.02 -20.45
C ILE A 736 17.46 -4.13 -19.49
N SER A 737 17.13 -3.94 -18.22
CA SER A 737 17.28 -4.96 -17.20
C SER A 737 16.00 -5.09 -16.38
N ILE A 738 15.55 -6.32 -16.17
CA ILE A 738 14.35 -6.66 -15.41
C ILE A 738 14.79 -7.49 -14.21
N MET A 739 14.43 -7.06 -13.01
CA MET A 739 14.83 -7.68 -11.75
C MET A 739 13.60 -8.21 -11.00
N TYR A 740 13.69 -9.42 -10.45
CA TYR A 740 12.59 -10.10 -9.76
C TYR A 740 13.15 -11.08 -8.72
N ASP A 741 12.27 -11.74 -7.96
CA ASP A 741 12.64 -12.83 -7.05
C ASP A 741 13.72 -12.42 -6.03
N SER A 742 13.41 -11.57 -5.06
CA SER A 742 14.40 -11.07 -4.10
C SER A 742 14.81 -12.11 -3.04
N ALA A 743 16.10 -12.24 -2.77
CA ALA A 743 16.68 -13.14 -1.76
C ALA A 743 17.58 -12.36 -0.78
N MET A 744 17.65 -12.80 0.49
CA MET A 744 18.48 -12.15 1.52
C MET A 744 19.76 -12.95 1.76
N HIS A 745 20.91 -12.28 1.85
CA HIS A 745 22.23 -12.91 1.97
C HIS A 745 23.01 -12.51 3.23
N GLY A 746 22.36 -11.86 4.20
CA GLY A 746 23.01 -11.44 5.45
C GLY A 746 23.47 -9.99 5.43
N THR A 747 24.72 -9.74 5.80
CA THR A 747 25.34 -8.41 5.87
C THR A 747 26.59 -8.37 5.00
N VAL A 748 27.15 -7.19 4.74
CA VAL A 748 28.44 -7.09 4.04
C VAL A 748 29.59 -7.67 4.87
N ALA A 749 29.52 -7.61 6.20
CA ALA A 749 30.54 -8.19 7.08
C ALA A 749 30.51 -9.74 7.09
N GLU A 750 29.31 -10.33 7.05
CA GLU A 750 29.11 -11.79 7.13
C GLU A 750 28.19 -12.27 5.99
N PRO A 751 28.63 -12.19 4.72
CA PRO A 751 27.79 -12.56 3.59
C PRO A 751 27.61 -14.08 3.49
N ASP A 752 26.43 -14.50 3.05
CA ASP A 752 26.18 -15.85 2.54
C ASP A 752 26.04 -15.83 1.02
N LEU A 753 27.12 -16.18 0.34
CA LEU A 753 27.23 -16.08 -1.12
C LEU A 753 26.46 -17.17 -1.88
N ASN A 754 25.94 -18.19 -1.18
CA ASN A 754 25.20 -19.27 -1.81
C ASN A 754 23.94 -18.76 -2.52
N GLY A 755 23.75 -19.16 -3.78
CA GLY A 755 22.59 -18.79 -4.59
C GLY A 755 22.61 -17.33 -5.08
N LEU A 756 23.77 -16.68 -5.07
CA LEU A 756 23.99 -15.31 -5.56
C LEU A 756 24.44 -15.27 -7.03
N GLU A 757 24.83 -16.41 -7.61
CA GLU A 757 25.40 -16.48 -8.95
C GLU A 757 24.45 -15.95 -10.02
N SER A 758 24.96 -15.09 -10.92
CA SER A 758 24.19 -14.47 -12.01
C SER A 758 22.99 -13.61 -11.56
N ARG A 759 23.02 -13.07 -10.33
CA ARG A 759 21.97 -12.20 -9.78
C ARG A 759 22.49 -10.77 -9.60
N CYS A 760 21.56 -9.82 -9.55
CA CYS A 760 21.86 -8.43 -9.22
C CYS A 760 21.97 -8.30 -7.70
N VAL A 761 23.13 -7.89 -7.20
CA VAL A 761 23.40 -7.63 -5.78
C VAL A 761 22.85 -6.27 -5.38
N LEU A 762 22.28 -6.17 -4.18
CA LEU A 762 21.76 -4.96 -3.58
C LEU A 762 22.26 -4.84 -2.14
N VAL A 763 22.92 -3.73 -1.81
CA VAL A 763 23.38 -3.40 -0.46
C VAL A 763 22.58 -2.19 0.04
N ILE A 764 22.07 -2.29 1.27
CA ILE A 764 21.28 -1.24 1.91
C ILE A 764 21.89 -0.91 3.27
N GLU A 765 22.16 0.36 3.54
CA GLU A 765 22.54 0.87 4.85
C GLU A 765 21.79 2.18 5.11
N HIS A 766 20.86 2.17 6.06
CA HIS A 766 19.98 3.31 6.36
C HIS A 766 19.22 3.82 5.11
N ASN A 767 19.50 5.06 4.67
CA ASN A 767 18.94 5.70 3.48
C ASN A 767 19.82 5.52 2.23
N LYS A 768 20.93 4.78 2.32
CA LYS A 768 21.83 4.50 1.21
C LYS A 768 21.51 3.15 0.60
N THR A 769 21.52 3.08 -0.71
CA THR A 769 21.30 1.83 -1.44
C THR A 769 22.19 1.80 -2.67
N GLY A 770 22.89 0.70 -2.89
CA GLY A 770 23.68 0.46 -4.10
C GLY A 770 23.33 -0.90 -4.68
N TRP A 771 23.32 -0.99 -6.00
CA TRP A 771 23.04 -2.23 -6.73
C TRP A 771 24.01 -2.42 -7.88
N LEU A 772 24.33 -3.68 -8.11
CA LEU A 772 25.29 -4.09 -9.12
C LEU A 772 24.94 -5.46 -9.69
N PHE A 773 25.01 -5.55 -11.00
CA PHE A 773 25.07 -6.78 -11.75
C PHE A 773 26.22 -6.66 -12.75
N ASP A 774 27.08 -7.67 -12.81
CA ASP A 774 28.11 -7.79 -13.83
C ASP A 774 28.38 -9.27 -14.08
N ARG A 775 28.25 -9.70 -15.34
CA ARG A 775 28.45 -11.11 -15.72
C ARG A 775 29.90 -11.60 -15.59
N SER A 776 30.86 -10.69 -15.50
CA SER A 776 32.28 -10.99 -15.45
C SER A 776 32.86 -11.11 -14.03
N LEU A 777 32.12 -10.63 -13.02
CA LEU A 777 32.57 -10.59 -11.63
C LEU A 777 32.14 -11.83 -10.84
N SER A 778 32.96 -12.23 -9.87
CA SER A 778 32.57 -13.25 -8.88
C SER A 778 31.56 -12.70 -7.88
N SER A 779 30.88 -13.58 -7.14
CA SER A 779 29.94 -13.19 -6.08
C SER A 779 30.59 -12.30 -5.01
N GLU A 780 31.84 -12.58 -4.65
CA GLU A 780 32.64 -11.77 -3.71
C GLU A 780 32.87 -10.36 -4.25
N GLN A 781 33.33 -10.27 -5.51
CA GLN A 781 33.61 -8.98 -6.17
C GLN A 781 32.33 -8.15 -6.35
N LEU A 782 31.19 -8.78 -6.64
CA LEU A 782 29.90 -8.09 -6.74
C LEU A 782 29.49 -7.47 -5.39
N VAL A 783 29.68 -8.18 -4.28
CA VAL A 783 29.36 -7.67 -2.94
C VAL A 783 30.28 -6.51 -2.57
N GLU A 784 31.58 -6.64 -2.83
CA GLU A 784 32.58 -5.60 -2.56
C GLU A 784 32.25 -4.31 -3.33
N GLU A 785 32.09 -4.39 -4.66
CA GLU A 785 31.82 -3.21 -5.49
C GLU A 785 30.41 -2.62 -5.22
N ALA A 786 29.39 -3.44 -4.89
CA ALA A 786 28.09 -2.92 -4.47
C ALA A 786 28.15 -2.19 -3.13
N ALA A 787 28.98 -2.66 -2.18
CA ALA A 787 29.20 -1.97 -0.91
C ALA A 787 29.91 -0.63 -1.10
N GLU A 788 30.88 -0.56 -2.01
CA GLU A 788 31.54 0.70 -2.39
C GLU A 788 30.55 1.70 -3.02
N LEU A 789 29.71 1.25 -3.96
CA LEU A 789 28.65 2.08 -4.57
C LEU A 789 27.67 2.64 -3.53
N THR A 790 27.42 1.87 -2.47
CA THR A 790 26.55 2.24 -1.34
C THR A 790 27.25 3.14 -0.32
N GLN A 791 28.59 3.22 -0.36
CA GLN A 791 29.41 3.90 0.63
C GLN A 791 29.14 3.39 2.05
N VAL A 792 29.13 2.07 2.24
CA VAL A 792 28.85 1.42 3.54
C VAL A 792 29.81 1.96 4.61
N ALA A 793 29.26 2.43 5.72
CA ALA A 793 30.03 2.95 6.85
C ALA A 793 30.29 1.87 7.91
N ASP A 794 29.30 1.00 8.17
CA ASP A 794 29.43 -0.14 9.06
C ASP A 794 28.90 -1.43 8.38
N PRO A 795 29.80 -2.34 7.96
CA PRO A 795 29.42 -3.53 7.24
C PRO A 795 28.56 -4.51 8.07
N ASN A 796 28.55 -4.41 9.40
CA ASN A 796 27.73 -5.28 10.27
C ASN A 796 26.24 -4.89 10.28
N PHE A 797 25.93 -3.62 10.03
CA PHE A 797 24.55 -3.12 10.02
C PHE A 797 23.97 -2.97 8.60
N SER A 798 24.81 -3.11 7.58
CA SER A 798 24.37 -3.21 6.19
C SER A 798 23.55 -4.49 5.94
N ALA A 799 22.50 -4.39 5.13
CA ALA A 799 21.72 -5.53 4.68
C ALA A 799 22.08 -5.89 3.23
N LEU A 800 22.38 -7.16 3.00
CA LEU A 800 22.74 -7.70 1.69
C LEU A 800 21.58 -8.52 1.11
N TYR A 801 21.16 -8.16 -0.11
CA TYR A 801 20.12 -8.84 -0.88
C TYR A 801 20.60 -9.12 -2.30
N SER A 802 19.86 -9.96 -3.02
CA SER A 802 20.01 -10.15 -4.46
C SER A 802 18.66 -10.29 -5.16
N MET A 803 18.61 -10.01 -6.45
CA MET A 803 17.45 -10.24 -7.32
C MET A 803 17.86 -11.04 -8.56
N ALA A 804 17.04 -12.00 -8.97
CA ALA A 804 17.15 -12.57 -10.30
C ALA A 804 17.04 -11.46 -11.35
N ILE A 805 17.80 -11.56 -12.43
CA ILE A 805 17.89 -10.52 -13.44
C ILE A 805 17.87 -11.09 -14.85
N GLN A 806 17.06 -10.47 -15.72
CA GLN A 806 17.13 -10.63 -17.16
C GLN A 806 17.57 -9.31 -17.76
N SER A 807 18.73 -9.29 -18.40
CA SER A 807 19.34 -8.07 -18.93
C SER A 807 19.78 -8.27 -20.37
N SER A 808 19.51 -7.30 -21.25
CA SER A 808 20.13 -7.25 -22.59
C SER A 808 21.59 -6.77 -22.54
N GLY A 809 21.98 -6.08 -21.46
CA GLY A 809 23.36 -5.67 -21.18
C GLY A 809 24.17 -6.66 -20.31
N ASN A 810 25.48 -6.45 -20.27
CA ASN A 810 26.42 -7.26 -19.47
C ASN A 810 26.66 -6.71 -18.05
N ARG A 811 26.41 -5.41 -17.84
CA ARG A 811 26.65 -4.72 -16.56
C ARG A 811 25.52 -3.73 -16.29
N LEU A 812 25.05 -3.70 -15.04
CA LEU A 812 24.12 -2.71 -14.52
C LEU A 812 24.64 -2.26 -13.15
N ALA A 813 24.92 -0.97 -12.99
CA ALA A 813 25.35 -0.41 -11.71
C ALA A 813 24.58 0.87 -11.39
N GLY A 814 24.24 1.07 -10.13
CA GLY A 814 23.62 2.31 -9.67
C GLY A 814 23.64 2.43 -8.16
N SER A 815 23.42 3.66 -7.68
CA SER A 815 23.22 3.91 -6.27
C SER A 815 22.27 5.06 -6.03
N SER A 816 21.54 4.95 -4.93
CA SER A 816 20.78 6.01 -4.29
C SER A 816 21.51 6.33 -2.99
N VAL A 817 22.49 7.21 -3.09
CA VAL A 817 23.18 7.80 -1.94
C VAL A 817 22.86 9.29 -1.92
N PRO A 818 22.49 9.86 -0.76
CA PRO A 818 22.29 11.30 -0.66
C PRO A 818 23.56 12.05 -1.12
N LYS A 819 23.38 13.06 -1.97
CA LYS A 819 24.47 13.90 -2.47
C LYS A 819 24.28 15.31 -1.94
N ALA A 820 25.38 15.92 -1.50
CA ALA A 820 25.37 17.29 -1.05
C ALA A 820 24.96 18.25 -2.18
N VAL A 821 24.06 19.19 -1.87
CA VAL A 821 23.66 20.24 -2.79
C VAL A 821 23.97 21.61 -2.20
N ARG A 822 24.45 22.56 -3.02
CA ARG A 822 24.82 23.89 -2.51
C ARG A 822 23.62 24.71 -2.01
N GLY A 823 22.45 24.56 -2.63
CA GLY A 823 21.27 25.37 -2.35
C GLY A 823 21.45 26.86 -2.61
N GLU A 824 20.51 27.67 -2.10
CA GLU A 824 20.59 29.13 -2.11
C GLU A 824 21.55 29.63 -1.02
N SER A 825 22.05 30.86 -1.17
CA SER A 825 22.94 31.46 -0.16
C SER A 825 22.21 31.85 1.14
N GLU A 826 20.89 32.00 1.09
CA GLU A 826 20.07 32.35 2.24
C GLU A 826 19.21 31.15 2.64
N ARG A 827 19.20 30.81 3.92
CA ARG A 827 18.30 29.77 4.43
C ARG A 827 17.02 30.41 4.94
N SER A 828 15.89 30.12 4.30
CA SER A 828 14.57 30.52 4.83
C SER A 828 14.25 29.80 6.16
N PRO A 829 13.40 30.37 7.03
CA PRO A 829 12.95 29.68 8.24
C PRO A 829 12.22 28.38 7.87
N GLY A 830 12.70 27.25 8.37
CA GLY A 830 12.12 25.93 8.09
C GLY A 830 11.03 25.56 9.09
N VAL A 831 11.10 26.08 10.32
CA VAL A 831 10.23 25.66 11.43
C VAL A 831 9.59 26.79 12.24
N ALA A 832 9.73 28.03 11.80
CA ALA A 832 8.94 29.16 12.30
C ALA A 832 7.43 28.87 12.20
N GLY A 833 6.68 29.23 13.25
CA GLY A 833 5.25 28.93 13.38
C GLY A 833 4.94 27.49 13.84
N LYS A 834 5.96 26.63 13.98
CA LYS A 834 5.82 25.25 14.48
C LYS A 834 6.59 25.04 15.78
N PHE A 835 7.89 25.33 15.78
CA PHE A 835 8.76 25.13 16.94
C PHE A 835 8.91 26.40 17.78
N TYR A 836 8.83 27.56 17.15
CA TYR A 836 8.79 28.87 17.79
C TYR A 836 7.79 29.75 17.03
N PRO A 837 7.36 30.91 17.56
CA PRO A 837 6.35 31.74 16.90
C PRO A 837 6.72 32.14 15.47
N GLY A 838 5.70 32.33 14.62
CA GLY A 838 5.89 32.51 13.17
C GLY A 838 6.06 33.97 12.73
N THR A 839 5.79 34.92 13.63
CA THR A 839 5.81 36.36 13.34
C THR A 839 6.82 37.07 14.23
N ASP A 840 7.42 38.15 13.72
CA ASP A 840 8.39 38.97 14.44
C ASP A 840 7.86 39.47 15.80
N ALA A 841 6.61 39.96 15.82
CA ALA A 841 5.98 40.46 17.04
C ALA A 841 5.84 39.38 18.13
N GLU A 842 5.39 38.19 17.76
CA GLU A 842 5.21 37.08 18.72
C GLU A 842 6.56 36.52 19.19
N ILE A 843 7.56 36.44 18.30
CA ILE A 843 8.92 36.04 18.67
C ILE A 843 9.47 37.00 19.71
N ASN A 844 9.36 38.31 19.48
CA ASN A 844 9.92 39.30 20.39
C ASN A 844 9.24 39.27 21.76
N ALA A 845 7.91 39.14 21.81
CA ALA A 845 7.18 39.01 23.07
C ALA A 845 7.60 37.77 23.88
N GLU A 846 7.81 36.65 23.19
CA GLU A 846 8.22 35.40 23.84
C GLU A 846 9.69 35.44 24.30
N LEU A 847 10.58 36.06 23.52
CA LEU A 847 11.96 36.31 23.92
C LEU A 847 12.05 37.22 25.15
N ASP A 848 11.24 38.28 25.22
CA ASP A 848 11.19 39.18 26.38
C ASP A 848 10.79 38.42 27.66
N ARG A 849 9.86 37.46 27.53
CA ARG A 849 9.45 36.57 28.62
C ARG A 849 10.58 35.61 29.02
N MET A 850 11.18 34.91 28.06
CA MET A 850 12.19 33.87 28.34
C MET A 850 13.52 34.44 28.85
N LEU A 851 13.90 35.63 28.36
CA LEU A 851 15.14 36.31 28.74
C LEU A 851 14.99 37.23 29.95
N ALA A 852 13.81 37.29 30.57
CA ALA A 852 13.60 38.07 31.77
C ALA A 852 14.53 37.65 32.92
N GLY A 853 14.94 38.64 33.72
CA GLY A 853 15.79 38.49 34.90
C GLY A 853 17.29 38.40 34.59
N ASP A 854 18.10 38.85 35.56
CA ASP A 854 19.56 38.91 35.41
C ASP A 854 20.22 37.55 35.72
N ALA A 855 21.27 37.22 34.96
CA ALA A 855 22.14 36.10 35.23
C ALA A 855 23.61 36.49 34.98
N PRO A 856 24.58 35.96 35.76
CA PRO A 856 25.99 36.27 35.54
C PRO A 856 26.44 35.72 34.18
N VAL A 857 27.01 36.61 33.38
CA VAL A 857 27.55 36.30 32.04
C VAL A 857 29.02 35.96 32.17
N GLU A 858 29.43 34.79 31.66
CA GLU A 858 30.81 34.30 31.75
C GLU A 858 31.32 33.72 30.42
N PRO A 859 32.64 33.71 30.17
CA PRO A 859 33.21 32.96 29.06
C PRO A 859 33.04 31.45 29.28
N CYS A 860 32.50 30.74 28.28
CA CYS A 860 32.42 29.28 28.28
C CYS A 860 33.01 28.68 27.01
N LYS A 861 33.42 27.41 27.06
CA LYS A 861 34.01 26.71 25.91
C LYS A 861 32.96 25.98 25.09
N ALA A 862 31.99 25.39 25.79
CA ALA A 862 30.81 24.82 25.18
C ALA A 862 29.58 25.01 26.08
N ALA A 863 28.41 24.82 25.49
CA ALA A 863 27.14 24.73 26.19
C ALA A 863 26.27 23.66 25.53
N MET A 864 25.32 23.10 26.29
CA MET A 864 24.31 22.19 25.80
C MET A 864 22.93 22.78 26.05
N VAL A 865 22.09 22.83 25.01
CA VAL A 865 20.74 23.38 25.05
C VAL A 865 19.74 22.42 24.37
N PRO A 866 18.49 22.34 24.86
CA PRO A 866 17.43 21.56 24.24
C PRO A 866 16.79 22.29 23.05
N HIS A 867 16.35 21.54 22.03
CA HIS A 867 15.82 22.08 20.76
C HIS A 867 14.37 21.70 20.45
N ALA A 868 13.63 21.17 21.42
CA ALA A 868 12.17 21.07 21.31
C ALA A 868 11.53 22.47 21.09
N GLY A 869 10.25 22.47 20.72
CA GLY A 869 9.52 23.73 20.55
C GLY A 869 9.54 24.59 21.82
N TRP A 870 9.64 25.92 21.68
CA TRP A 870 9.87 26.88 22.77
C TRP A 870 8.89 26.74 23.93
N ARG A 871 7.64 26.34 23.65
CA ARG A 871 6.63 26.05 24.67
C ARG A 871 7.12 25.02 25.71
N PHE A 872 7.96 24.07 25.32
CA PHE A 872 8.45 23.00 26.18
C PHE A 872 9.82 23.32 26.76
N SER A 873 10.79 23.69 25.91
CA SER A 873 12.21 23.76 26.32
C SER A 873 12.85 25.14 26.14
N GLY A 874 12.15 26.10 25.51
CA GLY A 874 12.72 27.41 25.14
C GLY A 874 13.20 28.21 26.34
N GLN A 875 12.49 28.12 27.48
CA GLN A 875 12.92 28.76 28.73
C GLN A 875 14.27 28.23 29.22
N LEU A 876 14.48 26.91 29.18
CA LEU A 876 15.73 26.29 29.62
C LEU A 876 16.89 26.62 28.67
N ALA A 877 16.64 26.62 27.35
CA ALA A 877 17.62 27.07 26.36
C ALA A 877 18.02 28.54 26.59
N ALA A 878 17.05 29.43 26.77
CA ALA A 878 17.27 30.84 27.09
C ALA A 878 18.05 31.04 28.39
N ASP A 879 17.76 30.24 29.43
CA ASP A 879 18.50 30.26 30.69
C ASP A 879 19.97 29.89 30.51
N VAL A 880 20.29 28.88 29.70
CA VAL A 880 21.69 28.56 29.40
C VAL A 880 22.35 29.70 28.62
N LEU A 881 21.74 30.13 27.51
CA LEU A 881 22.35 31.07 26.58
C LEU A 881 22.57 32.47 27.19
N LYS A 882 21.66 32.96 28.05
CA LYS A 882 21.81 34.29 28.69
C LYS A 882 22.97 34.38 29.70
N ARG A 883 23.58 33.24 30.06
CA ARG A 883 24.76 33.17 30.95
C ARG A 883 26.09 33.18 30.19
N ILE A 884 26.06 33.21 28.86
CA ILE A 884 27.24 33.04 28.01
C ILE A 884 27.72 34.38 27.48
N LYS A 885 29.03 34.64 27.63
CA LYS A 885 29.71 35.70 26.86
C LYS A 885 30.01 35.17 25.46
N PHE A 886 29.20 35.55 24.49
CA PHE A 886 29.34 35.08 23.11
C PHE A 886 30.65 35.57 22.46
N PRO A 887 31.42 34.67 21.82
CA PRO A 887 32.52 35.05 20.93
C PRO A 887 31.97 35.46 19.54
N LYS A 888 32.88 35.81 18.62
CA LYS A 888 32.53 36.18 17.25
C LYS A 888 31.82 35.08 16.46
N SER A 889 32.12 33.81 16.74
CA SER A 889 31.55 32.67 16.02
C SER A 889 31.06 31.58 16.97
N VAL A 890 29.89 31.00 16.69
CA VAL A 890 29.32 29.84 17.38
C VAL A 890 29.22 28.69 16.39
N ILE A 891 29.74 27.52 16.75
CA ILE A 891 29.49 26.28 16.01
C ILE A 891 28.34 25.56 16.72
N CYS A 892 27.15 25.60 16.13
CA CYS A 892 25.97 24.89 16.61
C CYS A 892 25.93 23.49 15.98
N ILE A 893 26.11 22.47 16.81
CA ILE A 893 26.18 21.07 16.40
C ILE A 893 24.94 20.37 16.93
N GLY A 894 24.03 20.01 16.02
CA GLY A 894 22.79 19.32 16.32
C GLY A 894 22.69 17.97 15.61
N PRO A 895 21.80 17.09 16.08
CA PRO A 895 21.45 15.89 15.35
C PRO A 895 20.69 16.22 14.06
N LYS A 896 20.80 15.31 13.09
CA LYS A 896 20.01 15.35 11.87
C LYS A 896 18.73 14.52 12.04
N HIS A 897 17.59 15.18 12.03
CA HIS A 897 16.27 14.57 12.16
C HIS A 897 15.59 14.31 10.82
N THR A 898 16.00 15.02 9.78
CA THR A 898 15.41 14.87 8.45
C THR A 898 16.12 13.80 7.62
N PRO A 899 15.41 13.06 6.74
CA PRO A 899 16.05 12.10 5.84
C PRO A 899 16.79 12.77 4.67
N ASN A 900 16.68 14.09 4.52
CA ASN A 900 17.17 14.84 3.37
C ASN A 900 18.67 15.10 3.46
N GLY A 901 19.36 15.09 2.32
CA GLY A 901 20.78 15.42 2.28
C GLY A 901 21.71 14.38 2.90
N VAL A 902 23.00 14.68 2.93
CA VAL A 902 24.07 13.79 3.43
C VAL A 902 23.94 13.51 4.92
N GLU A 903 24.60 12.45 5.40
CA GLU A 903 24.53 12.06 6.82
C GLU A 903 25.15 13.10 7.76
N TRP A 904 26.32 13.64 7.42
CA TRP A 904 26.99 14.68 8.20
C TRP A 904 27.12 15.91 7.32
N SER A 905 26.39 16.97 7.66
CA SER A 905 26.37 18.20 6.88
C SER A 905 26.81 19.41 7.68
N VAL A 906 27.39 20.37 6.97
CA VAL A 906 27.55 21.76 7.43
C VAL A 906 26.75 22.68 6.52
N ALA A 907 26.13 23.71 7.09
CA ALA A 907 25.26 24.59 6.34
C ALA A 907 26.06 25.40 5.30
N PRO A 908 25.68 25.36 4.00
CA PRO A 908 26.32 26.17 2.97
C PRO A 908 25.81 27.61 2.90
N HIS A 909 24.80 27.95 3.70
CA HIS A 909 24.15 29.25 3.66
C HIS A 909 25.04 30.32 4.28
N HIS A 910 25.05 31.51 3.69
CA HIS A 910 25.72 32.70 4.21
C HIS A 910 24.88 33.40 5.27
N VAL A 911 23.55 33.24 5.23
CA VAL A 911 22.60 33.89 6.13
C VAL A 911 21.50 32.92 6.50
N TRP A 912 21.12 32.90 7.78
CA TRP A 912 19.90 32.28 8.30
C TRP A 912 18.83 33.34 8.45
N LYS A 913 17.77 33.28 7.65
CA LYS A 913 16.60 34.14 7.80
C LYS A 913 15.79 33.70 9.01
N LEU A 914 15.28 34.68 9.75
CA LEU A 914 14.31 34.51 10.83
C LEU A 914 13.11 35.44 10.56
N PRO A 915 11.92 35.17 11.12
CA PRO A 915 10.86 36.16 11.11
C PRO A 915 11.32 37.42 11.87
N GLY A 916 11.50 38.54 11.17
CA GLY A 916 11.91 39.81 11.77
C GLY A 916 13.42 40.08 11.85
N GLY A 917 14.28 39.14 11.46
CA GLY A 917 15.74 39.31 11.58
C GLY A 917 16.54 38.29 10.80
N ASN A 918 17.88 38.39 10.86
CA ASN A 918 18.81 37.50 10.18
C ASN A 918 20.00 37.18 11.09
N VAL A 919 20.55 35.97 10.95
CA VAL A 919 21.83 35.58 11.57
C VAL A 919 22.84 35.27 10.48
N ASP A 920 23.99 35.94 10.52
CA ASP A 920 25.06 35.70 9.58
C ASP A 920 25.77 34.37 9.86
N SER A 921 26.14 33.66 8.81
CA SER A 921 26.97 32.45 8.93
C SER A 921 28.45 32.79 8.87
N ASP A 922 29.27 32.02 9.59
CA ASP A 922 30.71 31.99 9.34
C ASP A 922 31.02 31.01 8.21
N TYR A 923 30.73 31.43 6.98
CA TYR A 923 30.86 30.58 5.79
C TYR A 923 32.30 30.08 5.57
N ALA A 924 33.30 30.90 5.91
CA ALA A 924 34.70 30.52 5.78
C ALA A 924 35.05 29.35 6.72
N LEU A 925 34.63 29.44 7.98
CA LEU A 925 34.78 28.37 8.95
C LEU A 925 33.98 27.12 8.55
N ALA A 926 32.72 27.28 8.08
CA ALA A 926 31.92 26.18 7.55
C ALA A 926 32.66 25.39 6.45
N LYS A 927 33.26 26.10 5.50
CA LYS A 927 34.02 25.49 4.41
C LYS A 927 35.29 24.79 4.93
N GLN A 928 36.04 25.44 5.82
CA GLN A 928 37.23 24.82 6.42
C GLN A 928 36.89 23.52 7.16
N LEU A 929 35.77 23.50 7.88
CA LEU A 929 35.28 22.29 8.57
C LEU A 929 34.90 21.18 7.58
N SER A 930 34.19 21.49 6.48
CA SER A 930 33.89 20.46 5.46
C SER A 930 35.13 19.91 4.78
N ASP A 931 36.17 20.75 4.62
CA ASP A 931 37.42 20.32 4.00
C ASP A 931 38.28 19.46 4.95
N SER A 932 38.09 19.61 6.27
CA SER A 932 38.92 18.96 7.30
C SER A 932 38.29 17.73 7.95
N ILE A 933 36.97 17.71 8.17
CA ILE A 933 36.27 16.65 8.90
C ILE A 933 35.81 15.55 7.92
N PRO A 934 36.29 14.30 8.06
CA PRO A 934 35.90 13.22 7.15
C PRO A 934 34.39 13.00 7.07
N GLY A 935 33.85 13.04 5.84
CA GLY A 935 32.44 12.82 5.56
C GLY A 935 31.51 13.99 5.86
N LEU A 936 32.00 15.12 6.39
CA LEU A 936 31.24 16.35 6.55
C LEU A 936 31.18 17.12 5.23
N GLN A 937 29.98 17.41 4.71
CA GLN A 937 29.84 18.11 3.42
C GLN A 937 28.94 19.34 3.53
N MET A 938 29.20 20.34 2.69
CA MET A 938 28.34 21.53 2.60
C MET A 938 27.04 21.18 1.86
N ASP A 939 25.92 21.07 2.57
CA ASP A 939 24.67 20.55 2.00
C ASP A 939 23.40 21.29 2.46
N ALA A 940 22.80 22.08 1.58
CA ALA A 940 21.60 22.84 1.89
C ALA A 940 20.37 21.97 2.13
N ALA A 941 20.25 20.81 1.45
CA ALA A 941 19.09 19.94 1.58
C ALA A 941 18.95 19.39 3.00
N ALA A 942 20.09 19.06 3.64
CA ALA A 942 20.13 18.61 5.03
C ALA A 942 19.66 19.68 6.02
N HIS A 943 19.83 20.97 5.71
CA HIS A 943 19.49 22.08 6.61
C HIS A 943 18.12 22.74 6.33
N GLN A 944 17.49 22.46 5.18
CA GLN A 944 16.28 23.17 4.73
C GLN A 944 15.10 23.07 5.71
N GLN A 945 14.94 21.91 6.37
CA GLN A 945 13.87 21.65 7.34
C GLN A 945 14.42 21.14 8.68
N GLU A 946 15.76 21.16 8.85
CA GLU A 946 16.38 20.74 10.11
C GLU A 946 16.14 21.80 11.18
N HIS A 947 15.64 21.36 12.33
CA HIS A 947 15.23 22.26 13.41
C HIS A 947 16.29 22.36 14.49
N GLY A 948 17.08 21.30 14.75
CA GLY A 948 18.00 21.26 15.88
C GLY A 948 19.00 22.43 15.96
N ILE A 949 19.25 23.11 14.83
CA ILE A 949 20.07 24.33 14.80
C ILE A 949 19.18 25.59 14.85
N GLU A 950 18.11 25.63 14.05
CA GLU A 950 17.28 26.83 13.85
C GLU A 950 16.63 27.33 15.14
N VAL A 951 16.16 26.43 16.01
CA VAL A 951 15.37 26.80 17.20
C VAL A 951 16.17 27.68 18.18
N GLU A 952 17.50 27.57 18.16
CA GLU A 952 18.40 28.35 19.01
C GLU A 952 18.71 29.74 18.44
N LEU A 953 18.58 29.92 17.12
CA LEU A 953 19.07 31.11 16.42
C LEU A 953 18.37 32.41 16.85
N PRO A 954 17.04 32.47 17.06
CA PRO A 954 16.42 33.71 17.52
C PRO A 954 16.92 34.15 18.91
N ILE A 955 17.22 33.19 19.81
CA ILE A 955 17.74 33.49 21.15
C ILE A 955 19.18 34.02 21.03
N ILE A 956 20.02 33.36 20.23
CA ILE A 956 21.40 33.80 19.97
C ILE A 956 21.40 35.20 19.33
N HIS A 957 20.57 35.42 18.32
CA HIS A 957 20.47 36.71 17.63
C HIS A 957 20.10 37.84 18.59
N ARG A 958 19.17 37.58 19.53
CA ARG A 958 18.75 38.58 20.52
C ARG A 958 19.85 38.91 21.52
N LEU A 959 20.63 37.92 21.95
CA LEU A 959 21.69 38.08 22.94
C LEU A 959 22.98 38.64 22.35
N SER A 960 23.29 38.31 21.11
CA SER A 960 24.51 38.75 20.41
C SER A 960 24.28 38.85 18.89
N PRO A 961 23.72 39.97 18.40
CA PRO A 961 23.40 40.15 16.97
C PRO A 961 24.59 40.04 16.02
N GLU A 962 25.81 40.34 16.51
CA GLU A 962 27.05 40.34 15.74
C GLU A 962 27.71 38.95 15.65
N THR A 963 27.23 37.97 16.43
CA THR A 963 27.80 36.62 16.45
C THR A 963 27.38 35.85 15.20
N LYS A 964 28.38 35.30 14.50
CA LYS A 964 28.16 34.43 13.35
C LYS A 964 27.93 32.98 13.76
N VAL A 965 27.18 32.23 12.96
CA VAL A 965 26.85 30.84 13.25
C VAL A 965 27.38 29.87 12.18
N VAL A 966 27.87 28.72 12.61
CA VAL A 966 28.11 27.56 11.76
C VAL A 966 27.21 26.42 12.23
N GLY A 967 26.26 26.00 11.39
CA GLY A 967 25.34 24.91 11.71
C GLY A 967 25.82 23.56 11.18
N LEU A 968 26.07 22.59 12.07
CA LEU A 968 26.38 21.19 11.72
C LEU A 968 25.20 20.29 12.08
N ALA A 969 24.69 19.54 11.11
CA ALA A 969 23.65 18.53 11.34
C ALA A 969 24.27 17.14 11.16
N LEU A 970 24.31 16.36 12.24
CA LEU A 970 25.00 15.08 12.29
C LEU A 970 24.00 13.93 12.44
N GLY A 971 24.00 13.00 11.48
CA GLY A 971 23.30 11.72 11.55
C GLY A 971 24.03 10.68 12.40
N GLY A 972 23.92 9.40 12.02
CA GLY A 972 24.52 8.29 12.77
C GLY A 972 26.05 8.33 12.84
N GLY A 973 26.62 7.71 13.87
CA GLY A 973 28.06 7.60 14.07
C GLY A 973 28.45 6.55 15.12
N ASN A 974 29.70 6.10 15.08
CA ASN A 974 30.34 5.25 16.09
C ASN A 974 31.50 6.00 16.77
N LEU A 975 32.11 5.39 17.79
CA LEU A 975 33.19 6.01 18.55
C LEU A 975 34.39 6.42 17.68
N ASP A 976 34.81 5.56 16.74
CA ASP A 976 35.95 5.85 15.85
C ASP A 976 35.69 7.07 14.96
N ARG A 977 34.48 7.17 14.40
CA ARG A 977 34.09 8.33 13.60
C ARG A 977 34.00 9.60 14.44
N CYS A 978 33.52 9.51 15.68
CA CYS A 978 33.50 10.64 16.62
C CYS A 978 34.92 11.08 16.98
N GLU A 979 35.86 10.15 17.16
CA GLU A 979 37.26 10.42 17.44
C GLU A 979 37.92 11.22 16.30
N GLN A 980 37.79 10.72 15.06
CA GLN A 980 38.32 11.39 13.86
C GLN A 980 37.75 12.80 13.68
N ALA A 981 36.45 12.96 13.92
CA ALA A 981 35.78 14.26 13.84
C ALA A 981 36.31 15.24 14.91
N ALA A 982 36.50 14.74 16.13
CA ALA A 982 37.01 15.53 17.25
C ALA A 982 38.48 15.95 17.03
N ASP A 983 39.31 15.07 16.45
CA ASP A 983 40.68 15.40 16.04
C ASP A 983 40.68 16.53 15.02
N ALA A 984 39.95 16.38 13.92
CA ALA A 984 39.89 17.38 12.86
C ALA A 984 39.32 18.72 13.36
N LEU A 985 38.26 18.70 14.17
CA LEU A 985 37.68 19.91 14.76
C LEU A 985 38.65 20.59 15.73
N ALA A 986 39.40 19.82 16.53
CA ALA A 986 40.40 20.38 17.44
C ALA A 986 41.53 21.08 16.68
N GLU A 987 42.05 20.49 15.59
CA GLU A 987 43.08 21.13 14.77
C GLU A 987 42.60 22.44 14.15
N VAL A 988 41.39 22.47 13.58
CA VAL A 988 40.80 23.72 13.05
C VAL A 988 40.70 24.80 14.13
N ILE A 989 40.25 24.45 15.34
CA ILE A 989 40.09 25.40 16.44
C ILE A 989 41.45 25.91 16.97
N LYS A 990 42.50 25.08 16.97
CA LYS A 990 43.85 25.49 17.43
C LYS A 990 44.44 26.62 16.60
N GLU A 991 44.10 26.67 15.31
CA GLU A 991 44.60 27.68 14.37
C GLU A 991 43.87 29.03 14.46
N MET A 992 42.78 29.11 15.23
CA MET A 992 41.97 30.31 15.34
C MET A 992 42.46 31.26 16.44
N ASP A 993 42.56 32.56 16.13
CA ASP A 993 42.92 33.61 17.10
C ASP A 993 41.94 33.68 18.28
N GLU A 994 40.65 33.57 17.99
CA GLU A 994 39.57 33.53 18.97
C GLU A 994 38.75 32.24 18.75
N PRO A 995 38.80 31.27 19.68
CA PRO A 995 38.06 30.03 19.53
C PRO A 995 36.54 30.24 19.57
N PRO A 996 35.78 29.51 18.75
CA PRO A 996 34.33 29.62 18.75
C PRO A 996 33.72 29.00 20.02
N LEU A 997 32.47 29.35 20.30
CA LEU A 997 31.65 28.60 21.25
C LEU A 997 31.15 27.32 20.56
N LEU A 998 31.35 26.17 21.19
CA LEU A 998 30.75 24.91 20.72
C LEU A 998 29.38 24.72 21.38
N LEU A 999 28.31 24.87 20.62
CA LEU A 999 26.94 24.70 21.12
C LEU A 999 26.43 23.32 20.74
N ILE A 1000 26.24 22.46 21.74
CA ILE A 1000 25.60 21.15 21.60
C ILE A 1000 24.09 21.38 21.64
N SER A 1001 23.41 21.03 20.56
CA SER A 1001 21.95 21.04 20.52
C SER A 1001 21.41 19.63 20.76
N SER A 1002 20.74 19.41 21.90
CA SER A 1002 20.27 18.09 22.31
C SER A 1002 19.08 18.17 23.27
N ASP A 1003 18.01 17.48 22.90
CA ASP A 1003 17.08 16.90 23.87
C ASP A 1003 17.66 15.60 24.45
N MET A 1004 17.06 15.10 25.54
CA MET A 1004 17.48 13.89 26.22
C MET A 1004 16.63 12.68 25.77
N ASN A 1005 16.20 11.80 26.68
CA ASN A 1005 15.41 10.64 26.30
C ASN A 1005 13.99 11.01 25.83
N HIS A 1006 13.51 10.30 24.83
CA HIS A 1006 12.19 10.46 24.22
C HIS A 1006 11.26 9.29 24.53
N TYR A 1007 9.99 9.63 24.71
CA TYR A 1007 8.83 8.75 24.61
C TYR A 1007 8.74 7.63 25.67
N ALA A 1008 9.51 7.70 26.74
CA ALA A 1008 9.22 6.96 27.97
C ALA A 1008 8.26 7.77 28.87
N ASN A 1009 7.73 7.14 29.93
CA ASN A 1009 7.00 7.89 30.95
C ASN A 1009 7.96 8.83 31.72
N ASP A 1010 7.42 9.74 32.53
CA ASP A 1010 8.23 10.78 33.20
C ASP A 1010 9.28 10.19 34.13
N GLU A 1011 8.90 9.24 34.98
CA GLU A 1011 9.81 8.61 35.94
C GLU A 1011 10.98 7.91 35.23
N GLU A 1012 10.69 7.10 34.21
CA GLU A 1012 11.70 6.39 33.44
C GLU A 1012 12.58 7.34 32.63
N THR A 1013 12.01 8.41 32.07
CA THR A 1013 12.78 9.44 31.36
C THR A 1013 13.79 10.09 32.29
N ARG A 1014 13.35 10.52 33.49
CA ARG A 1014 14.26 11.09 34.50
C ARG A 1014 15.36 10.12 34.91
N ARG A 1015 15.03 8.83 35.08
CA ARG A 1015 16.02 7.78 35.41
C ARG A 1015 17.05 7.61 34.31
N LEU A 1016 16.63 7.46 33.05
CA LEU A 1016 17.52 7.28 31.90
C LEU A 1016 18.38 8.53 31.67
N ASP A 1017 17.78 9.72 31.73
CA ASP A 1017 18.50 10.99 31.57
C ASP A 1017 19.56 11.17 32.65
N ALA A 1018 19.28 10.79 33.89
CA ALA A 1018 20.25 10.85 34.99
C ALA A 1018 21.49 9.99 34.71
N LEU A 1019 21.36 8.85 34.01
CA LEU A 1019 22.50 8.03 33.61
C LEU A 1019 23.38 8.76 32.59
N ALA A 1020 22.78 9.36 31.55
CA ALA A 1020 23.52 10.12 30.55
C ALA A 1020 24.16 11.39 31.16
N LEU A 1021 23.40 12.13 31.97
CA LEU A 1021 23.88 13.35 32.62
C LEU A 1021 25.05 13.08 33.58
N LYS A 1022 25.06 11.94 34.26
CA LYS A 1022 26.17 11.54 35.13
C LYS A 1022 27.49 11.39 34.37
N GLU A 1023 27.46 10.87 33.14
CA GLU A 1023 28.68 10.75 32.33
C GLU A 1023 29.10 12.11 31.74
N LEU A 1024 28.15 13.02 31.48
CA LEU A 1024 28.45 14.43 31.19
C LEU A 1024 29.11 15.14 32.39
N ASP A 1025 28.68 14.87 33.62
CA ASP A 1025 29.31 15.37 34.86
C ASP A 1025 30.74 14.85 35.05
N ARG A 1026 30.95 13.57 34.70
CA ARG A 1026 32.28 12.93 34.72
C ARG A 1026 33.19 13.37 33.58
N LEU A 1027 32.65 14.13 32.62
CA LEU A 1027 33.35 14.54 31.42
C LEU A 1027 33.87 13.33 30.63
N ASP A 1028 33.13 12.22 30.60
CA ASP A 1028 33.55 10.98 29.92
C ASP A 1028 32.72 10.72 28.65
N PRO A 1029 33.22 11.10 27.46
CA PRO A 1029 32.48 10.95 26.22
C PRO A 1029 32.30 9.49 25.78
N ASP A 1030 33.25 8.60 26.08
CA ASP A 1030 33.15 7.19 25.67
C ASP A 1030 32.14 6.46 26.56
N ALA A 1031 32.18 6.75 27.87
CA ALA A 1031 31.17 6.25 28.80
C ALA A 1031 29.77 6.79 28.45
N LEU A 1032 29.63 8.06 28.06
CA LEU A 1032 28.35 8.62 27.59
C LEU A 1032 27.80 7.84 26.39
N PHE A 1033 28.61 7.63 25.35
CA PHE A 1033 28.21 6.87 24.16
C PHE A 1033 27.75 5.45 24.53
N ASN A 1034 28.52 4.76 25.37
CA ASN A 1034 28.24 3.40 25.80
C ASN A 1034 26.98 3.32 26.66
N VAL A 1035 26.80 4.23 27.63
CA VAL A 1035 25.61 4.27 28.49
C VAL A 1035 24.35 4.52 27.68
N CYS A 1036 24.38 5.49 26.77
CA CYS A 1036 23.25 5.77 25.89
C CYS A 1036 22.92 4.59 24.98
N SER A 1037 23.95 3.96 24.38
CA SER A 1037 23.76 2.81 23.48
C SER A 1037 23.23 1.58 24.21
N SER A 1038 23.83 1.19 25.33
CA SER A 1038 23.47 -0.01 26.10
C SER A 1038 22.13 0.10 26.83
N ASN A 1039 21.73 1.31 27.23
CA ASN A 1039 20.43 1.55 27.88
C ASN A 1039 19.36 2.04 26.92
N HIS A 1040 19.64 2.09 25.61
CA HIS A 1040 18.73 2.60 24.58
C HIS A 1040 18.19 4.01 24.89
N ILE A 1041 19.04 4.88 25.44
CA ILE A 1041 18.70 6.27 25.73
C ILE A 1041 18.62 7.02 24.41
N SER A 1042 17.44 7.51 24.07
CA SER A 1042 17.17 8.18 22.79
C SER A 1042 17.61 9.66 22.78
N MET A 1043 18.73 9.96 23.45
CA MET A 1043 19.34 11.30 23.47
C MET A 1043 19.74 11.69 22.04
N CYS A 1044 19.03 12.64 21.45
CA CYS A 1044 19.21 12.97 20.03
C CYS A 1044 20.60 13.56 19.77
N GLY A 1045 21.11 14.43 20.63
CA GLY A 1045 22.45 15.03 20.51
C GLY A 1045 23.58 14.23 21.14
N MET A 1046 23.46 12.91 21.31
CA MET A 1046 24.54 12.05 21.83
C MET A 1046 25.84 12.21 21.01
N ILE A 1047 25.76 12.07 19.68
CA ILE A 1047 26.93 12.20 18.79
C ILE A 1047 27.55 13.61 18.85
N PRO A 1048 26.77 14.71 18.73
CA PRO A 1048 27.26 16.07 19.01
C PRO A 1048 27.99 16.23 20.35
N ALA A 1049 27.40 15.72 21.44
CA ALA A 1049 27.99 15.84 22.78
C ALA A 1049 29.33 15.10 22.89
N VAL A 1050 29.40 13.86 22.37
CA VAL A 1050 30.62 13.05 22.35
C VAL A 1050 31.74 13.76 21.58
N ILE A 1051 31.45 14.28 20.39
CA ILE A 1051 32.42 15.01 19.57
C ILE A 1051 32.92 16.25 20.29
N VAL A 1052 32.02 17.08 20.83
CA VAL A 1052 32.41 18.34 21.51
C VAL A 1052 33.28 18.06 22.73
N LEU A 1053 32.91 17.09 23.58
CA LEU A 1053 33.70 16.76 24.77
C LEU A 1053 35.08 16.20 24.40
N LYS A 1054 35.17 15.33 23.38
CA LYS A 1054 36.46 14.84 22.88
C LYS A 1054 37.32 15.98 22.32
N THR A 1055 36.74 16.88 21.53
CA THR A 1055 37.43 18.07 21.00
C THR A 1055 38.00 18.92 22.13
N LEU A 1056 37.19 19.23 23.15
CA LEU A 1056 37.64 20.05 24.27
C LEU A 1056 38.72 19.35 25.12
N LYS A 1057 38.65 18.02 25.30
CA LYS A 1057 39.74 17.24 25.92
C LYS A 1057 41.04 17.34 25.14
N LYS A 1058 40.98 17.18 23.81
CA LYS A 1058 42.15 17.28 22.91
C LYS A 1058 42.77 18.68 22.90
N LEU A 1059 41.96 19.71 23.11
CA LEU A 1059 42.41 21.09 23.29
C LEU A 1059 42.92 21.39 24.71
N ASN A 1060 42.76 20.47 25.65
CA ASN A 1060 42.97 20.69 27.09
C ASN A 1060 42.16 21.88 27.64
N ARG A 1061 40.88 21.95 27.26
CA ARG A 1061 39.92 23.01 27.60
C ARG A 1061 38.62 22.47 28.20
N LEU A 1062 38.64 21.26 28.77
CA LEU A 1062 37.51 20.64 29.45
C LEU A 1062 37.91 20.30 30.88
N HIS A 1063 37.51 21.14 31.82
CA HIS A 1063 37.85 21.02 33.23
C HIS A 1063 36.62 20.84 34.11
N GLN A 1064 35.48 21.41 33.71
CA GLN A 1064 34.26 21.34 34.50
C GLN A 1064 33.00 21.30 33.61
N SER A 1065 31.97 20.62 34.10
CA SER A 1065 30.59 20.78 33.62
C SER A 1065 29.72 21.36 34.73
N ARG A 1066 28.82 22.27 34.37
CA ARG A 1066 27.85 22.90 35.28
C ARG A 1066 26.43 22.73 34.74
N THR A 1067 25.55 22.19 35.56
CA THR A 1067 24.12 22.09 35.26
C THR A 1067 23.45 23.44 35.48
N VAL A 1068 22.73 23.92 34.46
CA VAL A 1068 21.88 25.12 34.54
C VAL A 1068 20.45 24.74 34.92
N GLY A 1069 19.94 23.65 34.33
CA GLY A 1069 18.62 23.14 34.65
C GLY A 1069 18.32 21.81 33.97
N TYR A 1070 17.25 21.17 34.44
CA TYR A 1070 16.70 19.94 33.88
C TYR A 1070 15.17 20.01 34.00
N ALA A 1071 14.48 19.60 32.95
CA ALA A 1071 13.02 19.56 32.89
C ALA A 1071 12.57 18.41 31.99
N THR A 1072 11.27 18.10 32.00
CA THR A 1072 10.65 17.23 31.01
C THR A 1072 9.42 17.89 30.42
N SER A 1073 8.91 17.36 29.30
CA SER A 1073 7.67 17.88 28.71
C SER A 1073 6.46 17.77 29.67
N ALA A 1074 6.49 16.83 30.63
CA ALA A 1074 5.43 16.71 31.64
C ALA A 1074 5.35 17.94 32.55
N ASP A 1075 6.46 18.65 32.79
CA ASP A 1075 6.46 19.87 33.60
C ASP A 1075 5.60 20.98 32.96
N VAL A 1076 5.35 20.90 31.64
CA VAL A 1076 4.50 21.83 30.89
C VAL A 1076 3.13 21.26 30.58
N THR A 1077 3.02 19.98 30.21
CA THR A 1077 1.75 19.37 29.76
C THR A 1077 0.93 18.76 30.89
N GLY A 1078 1.57 18.37 31.99
CA GLY A 1078 0.99 17.50 33.03
C GLY A 1078 0.82 16.03 32.60
N ASP A 1079 1.14 15.67 31.36
CA ASP A 1079 1.08 14.28 30.88
C ASP A 1079 2.40 13.57 31.16
N THR A 1080 2.36 12.59 32.07
CA THR A 1080 3.52 11.82 32.50
C THR A 1080 3.70 10.51 31.73
N ASN A 1081 2.80 10.16 30.80
CA ASN A 1081 2.83 8.82 30.17
C ASN A 1081 3.87 8.70 29.05
N ARG A 1082 4.14 9.81 28.36
CA ARG A 1082 5.06 9.83 27.22
C ARG A 1082 5.70 11.22 27.14
N VAL A 1083 6.93 11.33 27.60
CA VAL A 1083 7.61 12.62 27.79
C VAL A 1083 8.90 12.70 26.98
N VAL A 1084 9.45 13.91 26.90
CA VAL A 1084 10.82 14.16 26.43
C VAL A 1084 11.58 14.89 27.53
N GLY A 1085 12.81 14.48 27.79
CA GLY A 1085 13.69 15.14 28.76
C GLY A 1085 14.50 16.28 28.14
N TYR A 1086 14.78 17.32 28.93
CA TYR A 1086 15.51 18.52 28.53
C TYR A 1086 16.58 18.85 29.57
N ALA A 1087 17.81 19.10 29.12
CA ALA A 1087 18.90 19.47 30.00
C ALA A 1087 19.68 20.66 29.45
N GLY A 1088 19.98 21.62 30.33
CA GLY A 1088 20.81 22.78 30.03
C GLY A 1088 22.13 22.70 30.78
N ARG A 1089 23.27 22.75 30.07
CA ARG A 1089 24.61 22.61 30.67
C ARG A 1089 25.61 23.59 30.08
N ILE A 1090 26.63 23.94 30.87
CA ILE A 1090 27.79 24.74 30.47
C ILE A 1090 29.06 23.94 30.73
N PHE A 1091 30.04 24.03 29.82
CA PHE A 1091 31.35 23.38 29.93
C PHE A 1091 32.48 24.41 29.88
N GLN A 1092 33.43 24.29 30.81
CA GLN A 1092 34.52 25.24 31.02
C GLN A 1092 35.89 24.58 31.01
#